data_AF-A0AAN7PY35-F1
#
_entry.id   AF-A0AAN7PY35-F1
#
_cell.length_a   1.000
_cell.length_b   1.000
_cell.length_c   1.000
_cell.angle_alpha   90.00
_cell.angle_beta   90.00
_cell.angle_gamma   90.00
#
_symmetry.space_group_name_H-M   'P 1'
#
loop_
_entity.id
_entity.type
_entity.pdbx_description
1 polymer ?
#
loop_
_entity_poly.entity_id
_entity_poly.type
_entity_poly.pdbx_seq_one_letter_code
_entity_poly.pdbx_strand_id
1 'polypeptide(L)'
;MQPWQSPHNPARHVPTATLSINPHHSPSSANQNKEGSFPYSPIFIIIMANRISGAALFLSCLGFLLLIHSCSGQIDGQIADLGGSVRRHQRHPLRFRSECRLENLHVLEPSRRIEAEAGYTEIWDENEEALTCAGSAFTRHVIRRNGLFLPSYSNSAELMYVVQGRGLYGVTMPGCPETYQSDESQFRGRQGTSEREGVKRFFGDRHQKVREIREGDIVAQIPGTAFWIHNKGQSDLVLISIIYTSNEQNQLDQNIRKFFLAGNPQEGSQGGRRHRTRGSQQETKYGNVFQGFDDELLQETFDVESDLARKVKGEDDRRGHIVEVREELQIVHPMIEEGEGWEEREREREREREREMERGSSRRRGSSSQRQNGAEETLCTMRLRENIDNPERADYYNPRAGRITTLNSFSLPILSFLQLSAEKGVLYKDAVVAPSYYMNSHALIYVLRGNARVQIAGDNGQSVFDGKLQENQVLVVPQNFVVIKKAGSEGFEWVAFRTSDNAMKNNLAGRLSVIRGLPEDVLVNSYGISRDDARKLKYNREELTSEEQGDIQERSKLLRLEREKSECRLENLHVLEPSRRIEAEAGYTEIWDENEEALTCAGSAFTRHVIRRNGLFLPSYSNSAELMYVVQGRGLYGVTMPGCPETYQSDESQFRGRQGTSEREGVKRFFGDRHQKVREIREGDIVAQIPGTAFWIHNKGQSDLVLISIIYTSNEQNQLDQNIRKFFLAGNPQEGSQGGRRHRTRGSQQETKYGNVFQGFDDELLQETFDVESDLARKVKGEDDRRGHIVEVREELQIVHPMIEEGEGWEEREREREREREREMERGSSRRRGSSSQRQNGAEETLCTMRLRENIDNPERADYYNPRAGRITTLNSFSLPILSFLQLSAEKGVLYKDAVVAPSYYMNSHALIYVLRGNARVQIAGDNGQSVFDGKLQENQVLVVPQNFVVIKKAGSEGFEWVAFRTSDNAMKNNLAGRLSVIRGLPEDVLVNSYGISRDDARKLKYNREELTVFSPSSRSARGLRRDDAAN
;
A
#
# COMPACT_ATOMS: atom_id res chain seq x y z
N MET A 1 -3.24 92.26 36.27
CA MET A 1 -4.25 92.11 35.19
C MET A 1 -4.20 90.66 34.71
N GLN A 2 -5.35 89.99 34.62
CA GLN A 2 -5.56 88.71 33.89
C GLN A 2 -4.45 87.61 33.95
N PRO A 3 -4.13 87.03 35.13
CA PRO A 3 -3.85 85.60 35.25
C PRO A 3 -5.20 84.83 35.39
N TRP A 4 -5.37 83.64 35.99
CA TRP A 4 -5.25 83.22 37.40
C TRP A 4 -5.45 81.68 37.43
N GLN A 5 -4.83 80.84 38.27
CA GLN A 5 -3.71 81.02 39.21
C GLN A 5 -3.07 79.64 39.53
N SER A 6 -1.74 79.60 39.74
CA SER A 6 -1.06 78.58 40.58
C SER A 6 -1.32 78.90 42.08
N PRO A 7 -0.84 78.17 43.12
CA PRO A 7 0.23 77.14 43.21
C PRO A 7 -0.25 75.84 43.95
N HIS A 8 0.54 74.84 44.42
CA HIS A 8 1.81 74.84 45.16
C HIS A 8 2.59 73.50 45.13
N ASN A 9 3.93 73.62 45.21
CA ASN A 9 4.89 72.65 45.79
C ASN A 9 4.98 72.95 47.33
N PRO A 10 5.49 72.09 48.27
CA PRO A 10 6.68 71.23 48.10
C PRO A 10 6.83 69.87 48.88
N ALA A 11 7.65 68.98 48.30
CA ALA A 11 8.77 68.18 48.83
C ALA A 11 8.94 67.67 50.32
N ARG A 12 9.59 66.48 50.42
CA ARG A 12 10.29 65.81 51.57
C ARG A 12 9.37 65.18 52.66
N HIS A 13 9.71 64.08 53.37
CA HIS A 13 11.01 63.51 53.79
C HIS A 13 11.04 61.94 53.82
N VAL A 14 12.19 61.37 54.22
CA VAL A 14 12.56 59.94 54.42
C VAL A 14 13.09 59.83 55.87
N PRO A 15 12.81 58.80 56.74
CA PRO A 15 13.43 57.45 56.61
C PRO A 15 12.80 56.18 57.27
N THR A 16 13.30 55.01 56.82
CA THR A 16 13.57 53.71 57.54
C THR A 16 12.50 52.84 58.22
N ALA A 17 12.49 51.55 57.80
CA ALA A 17 12.26 50.29 58.55
C ALA A 17 10.83 49.98 59.09
N THR A 18 10.30 48.75 59.08
CA THR A 18 10.79 47.40 58.66
C THR A 18 9.61 46.60 58.00
N LEU A 19 9.33 45.27 58.03
CA LEU A 19 9.85 44.00 58.62
C LEU A 19 9.22 42.78 57.88
N SER A 20 9.94 41.67 57.67
CA SER A 20 9.41 40.28 57.40
C SER A 20 8.63 40.02 56.07
N ILE A 21 8.64 38.84 55.39
CA ILE A 21 9.26 37.49 55.57
C ILE A 21 9.85 36.97 54.23
N ASN A 22 10.84 36.06 54.31
CA ASN A 22 11.44 35.15 53.30
C ASN A 22 10.47 34.30 52.43
N PRO A 23 10.93 33.46 51.44
CA PRO A 23 12.30 33.20 50.94
C PRO A 23 12.55 33.19 49.38
N HIS A 24 13.83 33.39 49.01
CA HIS A 24 14.73 32.62 48.09
C HIS A 24 14.21 31.45 47.20
N HIS A 25 14.82 31.06 46.05
CA HIS A 25 16.01 31.55 45.29
C HIS A 25 16.10 30.97 43.85
N SER A 26 17.12 31.44 43.09
CA SER A 26 17.81 30.85 41.89
C SER A 26 17.57 31.62 40.57
N PRO A 27 18.45 31.50 39.53
CA PRO A 27 19.72 30.76 39.42
C PRO A 27 20.93 31.61 38.97
N SER A 28 22.13 31.03 38.94
CA SER A 28 23.18 31.24 37.90
C SER A 28 24.46 30.44 38.22
N SER A 29 25.35 30.29 37.23
CA SER A 29 26.54 29.43 37.26
C SER A 29 27.86 30.21 37.10
N ALA A 30 28.93 29.83 37.83
CA ALA A 30 30.22 29.42 37.26
C ALA A 30 31.40 29.33 38.27
N ASN A 31 32.30 28.37 38.01
CA ASN A 31 33.77 28.40 38.13
C ASN A 31 34.56 28.20 39.47
N GLN A 32 35.72 27.55 39.28
CA GLN A 32 36.98 27.49 40.05
C GLN A 32 37.16 26.62 41.32
N ASN A 33 37.98 25.56 41.15
CA ASN A 33 39.14 25.10 41.96
C ASN A 33 39.16 25.23 43.51
N LYS A 34 39.28 24.10 44.24
CA LYS A 34 40.52 23.72 45.01
C LYS A 34 40.47 22.34 45.72
N GLU A 35 41.53 22.02 46.47
CA GLU A 35 41.94 20.69 46.96
C GLU A 35 41.49 20.34 48.41
N GLY A 36 41.49 19.04 48.74
CA GLY A 36 41.47 18.49 50.12
C GLY A 36 40.09 18.21 50.74
N SER A 37 39.92 17.29 51.70
CA SER A 37 40.83 16.24 52.22
C SER A 37 40.06 15.16 53.03
N PHE A 38 40.72 14.02 53.29
CA PHE A 38 40.34 12.91 54.20
C PHE A 38 39.97 13.38 55.64
N PRO A 39 39.30 12.58 56.55
CA PRO A 39 39.58 11.15 56.82
C PRO A 39 38.47 10.21 57.38
N TYR A 40 38.71 8.88 57.36
CA TYR A 40 38.80 7.94 58.52
C TYR A 40 38.71 6.44 58.12
N SER A 41 39.20 5.54 58.99
CA SER A 41 39.46 4.09 58.83
C SER A 41 39.65 3.47 60.24
N PRO A 42 40.29 2.30 60.50
CA PRO A 42 40.57 1.06 59.73
C PRO A 42 39.70 -0.12 60.29
N ILE A 43 40.01 -1.43 60.43
CA ILE A 43 41.16 -2.38 60.31
C ILE A 43 40.56 -3.80 60.01
N PHE A 44 41.20 -4.81 59.40
CA PHE A 44 42.15 -5.78 60.01
C PHE A 44 42.74 -6.73 58.91
N ILE A 45 44.09 -6.88 58.87
CA ILE A 45 44.90 -8.13 58.95
C ILE A 45 44.60 -9.40 58.10
N ILE A 46 45.57 -10.23 57.63
CA ILE A 46 47.01 -10.08 57.25
C ILE A 46 47.58 -11.41 56.62
N ILE A 47 48.63 -11.31 55.80
CA ILE A 47 49.66 -12.34 55.40
C ILE A 47 49.23 -13.78 54.98
N MET A 48 49.60 -14.16 53.75
CA MET A 48 50.54 -15.26 53.45
C MET A 48 51.14 -15.06 52.05
N ALA A 49 52.40 -15.46 51.82
CA ALA A 49 53.12 -15.21 50.57
C ALA A 49 54.27 -16.20 50.34
N ASN A 50 54.66 -16.41 49.07
CA ASN A 50 56.01 -16.84 48.73
C ASN A 50 56.47 -16.31 47.36
N ARG A 51 57.78 -16.31 47.11
CA ARG A 51 58.45 -15.64 45.96
C ARG A 51 58.84 -16.61 44.85
N ILE A 52 59.20 -16.08 43.67
CA ILE A 52 60.56 -16.21 43.09
C ILE A 52 60.81 -15.23 41.93
N SER A 53 62.06 -14.79 41.82
CA SER A 53 62.64 -13.75 40.96
C SER A 53 62.70 -14.07 39.45
N GLY A 54 62.99 -13.06 38.61
CA GLY A 54 63.49 -13.30 37.25
C GLY A 54 63.44 -12.11 36.27
N ALA A 55 64.39 -11.17 36.34
CA ALA A 55 64.48 -10.07 35.38
C ALA A 55 65.15 -10.51 34.06
N ALA A 56 64.35 -10.93 33.06
CA ALA A 56 64.85 -11.39 31.76
C ALA A 56 64.01 -10.98 30.52
N LEU A 57 62.86 -10.32 30.70
CA LEU A 57 61.83 -10.19 29.64
C LEU A 57 61.71 -8.79 28.99
N PHE A 58 62.52 -7.80 29.42
CA PHE A 58 62.37 -6.40 28.97
C PHE A 58 63.23 -5.97 27.77
N LEU A 59 64.02 -6.88 27.18
CA LEU A 59 64.92 -6.57 26.06
C LEU A 59 64.59 -7.29 24.73
N SER A 60 63.71 -8.30 24.74
CA SER A 60 63.30 -9.02 23.52
C SER A 60 62.22 -8.29 22.72
N CYS A 61 61.32 -7.56 23.38
CA CYS A 61 60.12 -7.00 22.73
C CYS A 61 60.36 -5.74 21.90
N LEU A 62 61.53 -5.07 22.03
CA LEU A 62 61.82 -3.84 21.28
C LEU A 62 62.50 -4.09 19.92
N GLY A 63 63.14 -5.24 19.72
CA GLY A 63 63.82 -5.58 18.47
C GLY A 63 62.89 -6.07 17.35
N PHE A 64 61.77 -6.71 17.71
CA PHE A 64 60.91 -7.39 16.73
C PHE A 64 59.99 -6.44 15.93
N LEU A 65 59.78 -5.22 16.40
CA LEU A 65 58.91 -4.22 15.77
C LEU A 65 59.61 -3.34 14.72
N LEU A 66 60.93 -3.47 14.54
CA LEU A 66 61.73 -2.65 13.62
C LEU A 66 62.22 -3.40 12.36
N LEU A 67 61.95 -4.70 12.23
CA LEU A 67 62.45 -5.54 11.13
C LEU A 67 61.40 -5.92 10.07
N ILE A 68 60.14 -5.48 10.20
CA ILE A 68 59.05 -5.81 9.25
C ILE A 68 58.59 -4.54 8.50
N HIS A 69 59.52 -3.62 8.21
CA HIS A 69 59.22 -2.33 7.58
C HIS A 69 60.31 -1.86 6.57
N SER A 70 60.67 -2.70 5.58
CA SER A 70 61.37 -2.28 4.34
C SER A 70 61.41 -3.37 3.26
N CYS A 71 60.82 -3.11 2.08
CA CYS A 71 61.05 -3.77 0.76
C CYS A 71 60.85 -5.32 0.68
N SER A 72 60.37 -5.96 -0.40
CA SER A 72 59.86 -5.62 -1.75
C SER A 72 58.80 -6.72 -2.10
N GLY A 73 58.06 -6.76 -3.20
CA GLY A 73 58.04 -5.97 -4.44
C GLY A 73 57.96 -6.85 -5.69
N GLN A 74 56.76 -7.42 -5.95
CA GLN A 74 56.17 -7.75 -7.27
C GLN A 74 56.70 -8.91 -8.18
N ILE A 75 55.70 -9.58 -8.81
CA ILE A 75 55.66 -10.27 -10.13
C ILE A 75 55.87 -11.81 -10.19
N ASP A 76 54.71 -12.49 -10.24
CA ASP A 76 54.21 -13.55 -11.15
C ASP A 76 55.00 -14.84 -11.47
N GLY A 77 54.29 -15.99 -11.34
CA GLY A 77 54.73 -17.33 -11.75
C GLY A 77 53.55 -18.33 -11.77
N GLN A 78 53.05 -18.62 -12.96
CA GLN A 78 51.81 -19.35 -13.29
C GLN A 78 51.67 -20.82 -12.79
N ILE A 79 50.39 -21.26 -12.67
CA ILE A 79 49.84 -22.62 -12.84
C ILE A 79 50.02 -23.66 -11.69
N ALA A 80 48.91 -23.88 -10.97
CA ALA A 80 48.28 -25.16 -10.53
C ALA A 80 49.09 -26.19 -9.68
N ASP A 81 48.48 -27.04 -8.83
CA ASP A 81 47.11 -27.57 -8.83
C ASP A 81 46.64 -28.05 -7.41
N LEU A 82 45.40 -28.52 -7.31
CA LEU A 82 44.81 -29.38 -6.26
C LEU A 82 44.59 -28.81 -4.84
N GLY A 83 43.38 -28.30 -4.62
CA GLY A 83 42.69 -28.26 -3.32
C GLY A 83 42.72 -26.92 -2.56
N GLY A 84 41.63 -26.45 -1.98
CA GLY A 84 40.25 -26.94 -1.98
C GLY A 84 39.36 -25.93 -1.24
N SER A 85 38.41 -25.31 -1.95
CA SER A 85 37.78 -24.03 -1.58
C SER A 85 37.24 -23.91 -0.14
N VAL A 86 37.89 -23.09 0.70
CA VAL A 86 37.24 -22.35 1.78
C VAL A 86 37.18 -20.88 1.38
N ARG A 87 36.19 -20.52 0.55
CA ARG A 87 35.93 -19.12 0.24
C ARG A 87 35.48 -18.40 1.50
N ARG A 88 36.12 -17.26 1.83
CA ARG A 88 35.49 -16.23 2.66
C ARG A 88 34.17 -15.86 1.98
N HIS A 89 33.03 -16.26 2.54
CA HIS A 89 31.77 -15.65 2.15
C HIS A 89 31.84 -14.17 2.51
N GLN A 90 31.82 -13.33 1.47
CA GLN A 90 31.58 -11.90 1.63
C GLN A 90 30.21 -11.77 2.31
N ARG A 91 30.18 -11.12 3.48
CA ARG A 91 28.91 -10.64 4.04
C ARG A 91 28.36 -9.63 3.05
N HIS A 92 27.31 -9.99 2.31
CA HIS A 92 26.56 -9.01 1.54
C HIS A 92 26.08 -7.92 2.52
N PRO A 93 26.36 -6.63 2.26
CA PRO A 93 25.84 -5.55 3.08
C PRO A 93 24.31 -5.61 3.14
N LEU A 94 23.76 -5.23 4.28
CA LEU A 94 22.32 -4.97 4.42
C LEU A 94 21.92 -3.90 3.39
N ARG A 95 20.74 -4.04 2.75
CA ARG A 95 20.22 -3.08 1.75
C ARG A 95 20.47 -1.64 2.21
N PHE A 96 21.07 -0.83 1.33
CA PHE A 96 21.51 0.54 1.60
C PHE A 96 20.36 1.46 2.05
N ARG A 97 20.11 1.55 3.37
CA ARG A 97 19.78 2.83 3.99
C ARG A 97 21.12 3.50 4.27
N SER A 98 21.33 4.66 3.67
CA SER A 98 22.39 5.60 4.04
C SER A 98 22.17 6.10 5.47
N GLU A 99 23.25 6.44 6.18
CA GLU A 99 23.12 7.15 7.45
C GLU A 99 22.68 8.59 7.14
N CYS A 100 21.40 8.90 7.36
CA CYS A 100 20.79 10.22 7.17
C CYS A 100 21.27 11.27 8.19
N ARG A 101 22.59 11.41 8.38
CA ARG A 101 23.23 12.29 9.36
C ARG A 101 23.36 13.74 8.84
N LEU A 102 22.21 14.32 8.49
CA LEU A 102 22.13 15.59 7.78
C LEU A 102 22.28 16.79 8.73
N GLU A 103 23.52 17.09 9.11
CA GLU A 103 23.84 18.20 10.02
C GLU A 103 23.71 19.59 9.35
N ASN A 104 23.87 19.67 8.02
CA ASN A 104 23.57 20.87 7.22
C ASN A 104 22.94 20.47 5.88
N LEU A 105 21.80 21.06 5.54
CA LEU A 105 21.20 20.99 4.20
C LEU A 105 21.62 22.22 3.38
N HIS A 106 21.67 22.08 2.06
CA HIS A 106 21.92 23.18 1.15
C HIS A 106 21.05 23.09 -0.11
N VAL A 107 21.05 24.15 -0.91
CA VAL A 107 20.33 24.18 -2.19
C VAL A 107 21.15 23.44 -3.24
N LEU A 108 20.55 22.46 -3.90
CA LEU A 108 21.25 21.60 -4.85
C LEU A 108 21.19 22.19 -6.27
N GLU A 109 22.35 22.33 -6.90
CA GLU A 109 22.55 22.81 -8.27
C GLU A 109 23.00 21.65 -9.18
N PRO A 110 22.76 21.70 -10.51
CA PRO A 110 23.06 20.59 -11.41
C PRO A 110 24.58 20.36 -11.55
N SER A 111 25.03 19.19 -11.08
CA SER A 111 26.45 18.78 -11.06
C SER A 111 27.07 18.58 -12.46
N ARG A 112 26.28 18.07 -13.41
CA ARG A 112 26.71 17.74 -14.77
C ARG A 112 25.60 18.05 -15.78
N ARG A 113 26.00 18.43 -16.99
CA ARG A 113 25.11 18.60 -18.16
C ARG A 113 25.64 17.78 -19.32
N ILE A 114 24.76 17.00 -19.93
CA ILE A 114 25.00 16.21 -21.15
C ILE A 114 24.34 16.95 -22.31
N GLU A 115 25.12 17.40 -23.29
CA GLU A 115 24.62 18.04 -24.51
C GLU A 115 24.17 17.00 -25.55
N ALA A 116 23.26 17.40 -26.45
CA ALA A 116 22.84 16.62 -27.61
C ALA A 116 22.40 17.54 -28.77
N GLU A 117 22.21 16.98 -29.96
CA GLU A 117 21.84 17.69 -31.20
C GLU A 117 20.65 18.65 -30.99
N ALA A 118 19.54 18.13 -30.48
CA ALA A 118 18.29 18.88 -30.28
C ALA A 118 17.91 19.07 -28.79
N GLY A 119 18.88 19.08 -27.87
CA GLY A 119 18.57 19.32 -26.46
C GLY A 119 19.76 19.18 -25.52
N TYR A 120 19.47 19.09 -24.23
CA TYR A 120 20.43 18.72 -23.20
C TYR A 120 19.75 18.06 -22.00
N THR A 121 20.55 17.53 -21.08
CA THR A 121 20.07 16.98 -19.81
C THR A 121 21.03 17.32 -18.69
N GLU A 122 20.50 17.95 -17.64
CA GLU A 122 21.21 18.25 -16.41
C GLU A 122 20.89 17.20 -15.35
N ILE A 123 21.90 16.84 -14.56
CA ILE A 123 21.83 15.79 -13.54
C ILE A 123 22.52 16.31 -12.28
N TRP A 124 21.83 16.23 -11.15
CA TRP A 124 22.34 16.57 -9.83
C TRP A 124 23.19 15.39 -9.31
N ASP A 125 24.18 15.63 -8.44
CA ASP A 125 25.04 14.52 -8.01
C ASP A 125 24.25 13.55 -7.13
N GLU A 126 24.13 12.31 -7.61
CA GLU A 126 23.42 11.21 -6.95
C GLU A 126 24.08 10.79 -5.62
N ASN A 127 25.29 11.29 -5.33
CA ASN A 127 26.03 11.10 -4.09
C ASN A 127 25.83 12.25 -3.07
N GLU A 128 25.06 13.30 -3.39
CA GLU A 128 24.73 14.34 -2.40
C GLU A 128 24.06 13.73 -1.18
N GLU A 129 24.47 14.10 0.04
CA GLU A 129 23.99 13.44 1.27
C GLU A 129 22.46 13.47 1.38
N ALA A 130 21.85 14.58 0.96
CA ALA A 130 20.40 14.78 1.01
C ALA A 130 19.63 13.93 -0.01
N LEU A 131 20.17 13.75 -1.22
CA LEU A 131 19.61 12.87 -2.26
C LEU A 131 19.82 11.40 -1.91
N THR A 132 21.02 11.06 -1.43
CA THR A 132 21.38 9.73 -0.94
C THR A 132 20.52 9.31 0.26
N CYS A 133 20.21 10.24 1.18
CA CYS A 133 19.30 10.02 2.30
C CYS A 133 17.83 9.83 1.85
N ALA A 134 17.38 10.60 0.86
CA ALA A 134 16.07 10.38 0.24
C ALA A 134 16.01 9.12 -0.65
N GLY A 135 17.16 8.48 -0.93
CA GLY A 135 17.28 7.34 -1.82
C GLY A 135 16.77 7.64 -3.22
N SER A 136 17.09 8.83 -3.72
CA SER A 136 16.57 9.38 -4.96
C SER A 136 17.59 10.24 -5.68
N ALA A 137 17.35 10.49 -6.97
CA ALA A 137 18.13 11.40 -7.78
C ALA A 137 17.22 12.32 -8.59
N PHE A 138 17.79 13.37 -9.18
CA PHE A 138 17.05 14.42 -9.87
C PHE A 138 17.68 14.77 -11.23
N THR A 139 16.84 14.93 -12.25
CA THR A 139 17.27 15.36 -13.60
C THR A 139 16.39 16.47 -14.15
N ARG A 140 16.93 17.23 -15.10
CA ARG A 140 16.18 18.19 -15.93
C ARG A 140 16.50 17.92 -17.40
N HIS A 141 15.48 17.62 -18.18
CA HIS A 141 15.55 17.37 -19.62
C HIS A 141 15.02 18.60 -20.37
N VAL A 142 15.83 19.16 -21.27
CA VAL A 142 15.44 20.29 -22.13
C VAL A 142 15.52 19.82 -23.58
N ILE A 143 14.35 19.61 -24.18
CA ILE A 143 14.18 19.12 -25.54
C ILE A 143 13.78 20.31 -26.41
N ARG A 144 14.66 20.74 -27.31
CA ARG A 144 14.38 21.85 -28.24
C ARG A 144 13.24 21.48 -29.19
N ARG A 145 12.67 22.48 -29.87
CA ARG A 145 11.68 22.25 -30.95
C ARG A 145 12.16 21.15 -31.91
N ASN A 146 11.25 20.28 -32.33
CA ASN A 146 11.50 19.09 -33.17
C ASN A 146 12.47 18.05 -32.56
N GLY A 147 12.94 18.23 -31.32
CA GLY A 147 13.81 17.27 -30.64
C GLY A 147 13.07 15.98 -30.27
N LEU A 148 13.78 14.85 -30.35
CA LEU A 148 13.34 13.53 -29.90
C LEU A 148 14.34 13.00 -28.85
N PHE A 149 13.92 12.97 -27.59
CA PHE A 149 14.60 12.20 -26.55
C PHE A 149 14.46 10.72 -26.88
N LEU A 150 15.60 10.05 -27.08
CA LEU A 150 15.66 8.74 -27.70
C LEU A 150 15.04 7.62 -26.83
N PRO A 151 14.46 6.59 -27.46
CA PRO A 151 13.92 5.41 -26.76
C PRO A 151 14.91 4.82 -25.75
N SER A 152 14.50 4.80 -24.48
CA SER A 152 15.32 4.28 -23.37
C SER A 152 14.46 3.77 -22.21
N TYR A 153 15.05 3.00 -21.31
CA TYR A 153 14.44 2.53 -20.06
C TYR A 153 15.38 2.71 -18.87
N SER A 154 14.83 2.69 -17.66
CA SER A 154 15.55 2.89 -16.38
C SER A 154 15.37 1.69 -15.45
N ASN A 155 16.33 1.42 -14.57
CA ASN A 155 16.18 0.45 -13.47
C ASN A 155 15.33 0.96 -12.29
N SER A 156 15.10 2.27 -12.21
CA SER A 156 14.44 2.94 -11.09
C SER A 156 13.13 3.60 -11.49
N ALA A 157 12.23 3.79 -10.52
CA ALA A 157 10.94 4.45 -10.76
C ALA A 157 11.15 5.94 -11.05
N GLU A 158 10.52 6.47 -12.10
CA GLU A 158 10.75 7.83 -12.58
C GLU A 158 9.40 8.58 -12.63
N LEU A 159 9.34 9.77 -12.05
CA LEU A 159 8.15 10.63 -12.07
C LEU A 159 8.54 12.00 -12.59
N MET A 160 8.01 12.35 -13.77
CA MET A 160 8.33 13.59 -14.47
C MET A 160 7.24 14.64 -14.24
N TYR A 161 7.63 15.92 -14.16
CA TYR A 161 6.74 17.07 -14.28
C TYR A 161 7.15 17.89 -15.51
N VAL A 162 6.18 18.22 -16.37
CA VAL A 162 6.41 19.12 -17.50
C VAL A 162 6.35 20.57 -17.01
N VAL A 163 7.51 21.23 -16.96
CA VAL A 163 7.69 22.63 -16.52
C VAL A 163 7.22 23.61 -17.59
N GLN A 164 7.42 23.29 -18.86
CA GLN A 164 7.11 24.17 -19.99
C GLN A 164 6.89 23.35 -21.28
N GLY A 165 5.98 23.80 -22.14
CA GLY A 165 5.86 23.33 -23.53
C GLY A 165 4.83 22.23 -23.73
N ARG A 166 4.87 21.57 -24.90
CA ARG A 166 4.01 20.42 -25.26
C ARG A 166 4.76 19.41 -26.12
N GLY A 167 4.42 18.14 -25.97
CA GLY A 167 5.09 17.03 -26.64
C GLY A 167 4.23 15.79 -26.83
N LEU A 168 4.84 14.77 -27.42
CA LEU A 168 4.33 13.40 -27.45
C LEU A 168 5.21 12.54 -26.54
N TYR A 169 4.58 11.75 -25.67
CA TYR A 169 5.19 10.73 -24.83
C TYR A 169 4.70 9.36 -25.30
N GLY A 170 5.63 8.55 -25.78
CA GLY A 170 5.39 7.14 -26.10
C GLY A 170 6.02 6.26 -25.04
N VAL A 171 5.30 5.22 -24.59
CA VAL A 171 5.80 4.20 -23.67
C VAL A 171 5.31 2.83 -24.12
N THR A 172 6.21 1.86 -24.08
CA THR A 172 5.96 0.47 -24.50
C THR A 172 5.78 -0.40 -23.27
N MET A 173 4.53 -0.74 -22.99
CA MET A 173 4.09 -1.57 -21.87
C MET A 173 4.24 -3.05 -22.24
N PRO A 174 5.07 -3.85 -21.56
CA PRO A 174 5.23 -5.27 -21.84
C PRO A 174 3.90 -6.04 -21.72
N GLY A 175 3.65 -6.96 -22.65
CA GLY A 175 2.43 -7.76 -22.71
C GLY A 175 1.22 -7.07 -23.36
N CYS A 176 1.26 -5.76 -23.61
CA CYS A 176 0.16 -5.06 -24.28
C CYS A 176 0.25 -5.13 -25.82
N PRO A 177 -0.87 -5.37 -26.53
CA PRO A 177 -0.91 -5.39 -27.99
C PRO A 177 -0.79 -3.99 -28.60
N GLU A 178 -0.50 -3.93 -29.89
CA GLU A 178 -0.47 -2.70 -30.69
C GLU A 178 -1.88 -2.12 -30.84
N THR A 179 -2.17 -1.06 -30.07
CA THR A 179 -3.49 -0.44 -29.96
C THR A 179 -3.88 0.44 -31.16
N TYR A 180 -2.91 0.89 -31.94
CA TYR A 180 -3.12 1.62 -33.19
C TYR A 180 -2.63 0.77 -34.37
N GLN A 181 -3.44 0.69 -35.42
CA GLN A 181 -3.13 -0.02 -36.68
C GLN A 181 -3.71 0.77 -37.86
N SER A 182 -3.00 0.80 -38.98
CA SER A 182 -3.40 1.52 -40.20
C SER A 182 -4.36 0.70 -41.08
N ASP A 183 -5.63 0.59 -40.65
CA ASP A 183 -6.67 -0.16 -41.39
C ASP A 183 -7.15 0.55 -42.68
N GLU A 184 -7.09 -0.14 -43.82
CA GLU A 184 -7.59 0.35 -45.12
C GLU A 184 -9.07 0.77 -45.12
N SER A 185 -9.88 0.21 -44.20
CA SER A 185 -11.33 0.33 -44.23
C SER A 185 -11.84 1.75 -43.96
N GLN A 186 -11.12 2.57 -43.19
CA GLN A 186 -11.61 3.91 -42.83
C GLN A 186 -11.60 4.90 -44.01
N PHE A 187 -10.74 4.68 -45.02
CA PHE A 187 -10.62 5.58 -46.17
C PHE A 187 -11.56 5.28 -47.35
N ARG A 188 -12.28 4.13 -47.37
CA ARG A 188 -13.23 3.81 -48.44
C ARG A 188 -14.53 4.64 -48.42
N GLY A 189 -14.77 5.44 -47.38
CA GLY A 189 -16.02 6.16 -47.18
C GLY A 189 -16.23 7.44 -48.02
N ARG A 190 -15.23 7.93 -48.77
CA ARG A 190 -15.31 9.25 -49.44
C ARG A 190 -14.72 9.26 -50.86
N GLN A 191 -15.43 8.66 -51.82
CA GLN A 191 -15.23 8.99 -53.24
C GLN A 191 -15.58 10.48 -53.46
N GLY A 192 -14.61 11.28 -53.91
CA GLY A 192 -14.77 12.74 -53.95
C GLY A 192 -13.58 13.50 -54.55
N THR A 193 -13.11 13.08 -55.73
CA THR A 193 -12.31 13.87 -56.69
C THR A 193 -11.26 14.85 -56.14
N SER A 194 -10.01 14.42 -56.02
CA SER A 194 -8.89 15.13 -56.65
C SER A 194 -7.62 14.28 -56.63
N GLU A 195 -7.00 14.10 -57.79
CA GLU A 195 -5.65 13.55 -57.88
C GLU A 195 -4.65 14.69 -57.59
N ARG A 196 -3.86 14.53 -56.53
CA ARG A 196 -2.62 15.27 -56.34
C ARG A 196 -1.51 14.28 -56.00
N GLU A 197 -0.57 14.17 -56.92
CA GLU A 197 0.63 13.36 -56.77
C GLU A 197 1.48 13.91 -55.60
N GLY A 198 2.04 13.02 -54.77
CA GLY A 198 2.98 13.41 -53.71
C GLY A 198 2.82 12.63 -52.40
N VAL A 199 1.60 12.28 -52.00
CA VAL A 199 1.37 11.54 -50.73
C VAL A 199 1.76 10.07 -50.92
N LYS A 200 2.94 9.68 -50.43
CA LYS A 200 3.29 8.26 -50.21
C LYS A 200 2.24 7.66 -49.27
N ARG A 201 1.56 6.61 -49.72
CA ARG A 201 0.53 5.92 -48.93
C ARG A 201 1.18 5.21 -47.74
N PHE A 202 0.84 5.64 -46.54
CA PHE A 202 1.35 5.05 -45.29
C PHE A 202 0.57 3.76 -44.99
N PHE A 203 1.21 2.61 -45.12
CA PHE A 203 0.62 1.28 -44.90
C PHE A 203 1.45 0.50 -43.88
N GLY A 204 0.78 -0.10 -42.88
CA GLY A 204 1.33 -1.20 -42.08
C GLY A 204 1.88 -0.85 -40.69
N ASP A 205 2.01 0.43 -40.34
CA ASP A 205 2.49 0.82 -39.00
C ASP A 205 1.49 0.43 -37.90
N ARG A 206 2.02 -0.04 -36.77
CA ARG A 206 1.31 -0.55 -35.61
C ARG A 206 2.12 -0.32 -34.33
N HIS A 207 1.55 0.41 -33.36
CA HIS A 207 2.20 0.73 -32.10
C HIS A 207 1.19 0.89 -30.93
N GLN A 208 1.71 0.99 -29.70
CA GLN A 208 0.91 1.21 -28.49
C GLN A 208 0.47 2.68 -28.33
N LYS A 209 -0.32 3.00 -27.28
CA LYS A 209 -0.93 4.33 -27.04
C LYS A 209 0.14 5.41 -26.74
N VAL A 210 0.54 6.14 -27.78
CA VAL A 210 1.19 7.45 -27.66
C VAL A 210 0.22 8.43 -26.97
N ARG A 211 0.76 9.33 -26.15
CA ARG A 211 0.00 10.30 -25.34
C ARG A 211 0.56 11.72 -25.58
N GLU A 212 -0.30 12.72 -25.69
CA GLU A 212 0.13 14.12 -25.60
C GLU A 212 0.44 14.50 -24.15
N ILE A 213 1.52 15.27 -23.96
CA ILE A 213 1.94 15.85 -22.68
C ILE A 213 2.14 17.36 -22.81
N ARG A 214 1.89 18.11 -21.73
CA ARG A 214 2.04 19.58 -21.70
C ARG A 214 2.39 20.11 -20.30
N GLU A 215 2.73 21.40 -20.22
CA GLU A 215 2.90 22.13 -18.95
C GLU A 215 1.81 21.77 -17.91
N GLY A 216 2.28 21.41 -16.71
CA GLY A 216 1.44 20.95 -15.61
C GLY A 216 1.10 19.46 -15.60
N ASP A 217 1.46 18.69 -16.62
CA ASP A 217 1.33 17.23 -16.57
C ASP A 217 2.43 16.61 -15.70
N ILE A 218 2.00 15.81 -14.72
CA ILE A 218 2.81 14.77 -14.08
C ILE A 218 2.71 13.51 -14.96
N VAL A 219 3.85 12.89 -15.26
CA VAL A 219 3.96 11.69 -16.10
C VAL A 219 4.69 10.59 -15.34
N ALA A 220 4.00 9.47 -15.12
CA ALA A 220 4.47 8.30 -14.39
C ALA A 220 5.22 7.33 -15.31
N GLN A 221 6.51 7.15 -15.07
CA GLN A 221 7.40 6.27 -15.84
C GLN A 221 7.81 5.04 -15.02
N ILE A 222 7.50 3.86 -15.58
CA ILE A 222 7.64 2.57 -14.92
C ILE A 222 9.08 2.03 -15.11
N PRO A 223 9.72 1.44 -14.08
CA PRO A 223 10.98 0.72 -14.23
C PRO A 223 10.92 -0.31 -15.37
N GLY A 224 11.98 -0.40 -16.17
CA GLY A 224 12.11 -1.37 -17.25
C GLY A 224 11.23 -1.14 -18.50
N THR A 225 10.25 -0.24 -18.48
CA THR A 225 9.46 0.06 -19.70
C THR A 225 10.19 1.08 -20.58
N ALA A 226 10.22 0.82 -21.89
CA ALA A 226 10.90 1.68 -22.85
C ALA A 226 10.02 2.88 -23.22
N PHE A 227 10.58 4.09 -23.12
CA PHE A 227 9.87 5.34 -23.40
C PHE A 227 10.69 6.33 -24.24
N TRP A 228 10.00 7.24 -24.91
CA TRP A 228 10.57 8.33 -25.69
C TRP A 228 9.71 9.59 -25.57
N ILE A 229 10.31 10.77 -25.81
CA ILE A 229 9.62 12.06 -25.75
C ILE A 229 9.98 12.92 -26.96
N HIS A 230 8.98 13.37 -27.72
CA HIS A 230 9.17 14.29 -28.85
C HIS A 230 8.56 15.66 -28.56
N ASN A 231 9.31 16.74 -28.83
CA ASN A 231 8.80 18.11 -28.74
C ASN A 231 8.13 18.55 -30.05
N LYS A 232 6.79 18.49 -30.07
CA LYS A 232 5.91 19.07 -31.11
C LYS A 232 5.46 20.52 -30.84
N GLY A 233 6.05 21.16 -29.83
CA GLY A 233 5.84 22.57 -29.49
C GLY A 233 6.60 23.52 -30.41
N GLN A 234 6.36 24.82 -30.22
CA GLN A 234 7.16 25.89 -30.84
C GLN A 234 8.27 26.41 -29.89
N SER A 235 8.14 26.15 -28.59
CA SER A 235 9.10 26.44 -27.53
C SER A 235 9.81 25.16 -27.07
N ASP A 236 10.88 25.31 -26.28
CA ASP A 236 11.56 24.18 -25.63
C ASP A 236 10.62 23.48 -24.64
N LEU A 237 10.60 22.15 -24.74
CA LEU A 237 9.87 21.25 -23.84
C LEU A 237 10.80 20.92 -22.67
N VAL A 238 10.45 21.43 -21.49
CA VAL A 238 11.26 21.28 -20.26
C VAL A 238 10.54 20.31 -19.34
N LEU A 239 11.23 19.22 -18.99
CA LEU A 239 10.80 18.28 -17.97
C LEU A 239 11.81 18.24 -16.83
N ILE A 240 11.32 18.08 -15.60
CA ILE A 240 12.13 17.66 -14.45
C ILE A 240 11.68 16.27 -14.02
N SER A 241 12.59 15.45 -13.52
CA SER A 241 12.26 14.12 -12.97
C SER A 241 12.83 13.93 -11.58
N ILE A 242 12.06 13.25 -10.72
CA ILE A 242 12.62 12.45 -9.64
C ILE A 242 12.83 11.02 -10.16
N ILE A 243 13.96 10.42 -9.81
CA ILE A 243 14.26 9.00 -10.01
C ILE A 243 14.42 8.38 -8.63
N TYR A 244 13.51 7.50 -8.23
CA TYR A 244 13.50 6.90 -6.89
C TYR A 244 14.34 5.61 -6.91
N THR A 245 15.60 5.72 -6.50
CA THR A 245 16.60 4.66 -6.62
C THR A 245 16.57 3.65 -5.47
N SER A 246 15.98 4.01 -4.32
CA SER A 246 15.69 3.09 -3.21
C SER A 246 14.30 2.43 -3.28
N ASN A 247 13.51 2.73 -4.32
CA ASN A 247 12.22 2.11 -4.61
C ASN A 247 12.33 0.57 -4.65
N GLU A 248 11.33 -0.14 -4.14
CA GLU A 248 11.38 -1.59 -4.00
C GLU A 248 11.37 -2.37 -5.33
N GLN A 249 10.98 -1.73 -6.44
CA GLN A 249 11.06 -2.32 -7.79
C GLN A 249 12.48 -2.27 -8.39
N ASN A 250 13.39 -1.44 -7.86
CA ASN A 250 14.79 -1.40 -8.30
C ASN A 250 15.57 -2.57 -7.68
N GLN A 251 15.69 -3.67 -8.42
CA GLN A 251 16.35 -4.90 -7.96
C GLN A 251 17.88 -4.91 -8.13
N LEU A 252 18.48 -3.80 -8.58
CA LEU A 252 19.93 -3.70 -8.82
C LEU A 252 20.64 -3.01 -7.63
N ASP A 253 21.27 -1.87 -7.89
CA ASP A 253 21.89 -0.97 -6.94
C ASP A 253 21.23 0.42 -7.03
N GLN A 254 21.52 1.31 -6.09
CA GLN A 254 20.98 2.69 -6.08
C GLN A 254 21.57 3.59 -7.19
N ASN A 255 22.42 3.04 -8.06
CA ASN A 255 22.99 3.74 -9.21
C ASN A 255 21.94 3.85 -10.33
N ILE A 256 21.83 5.02 -10.95
CA ILE A 256 20.92 5.23 -12.08
C ILE A 256 21.51 4.57 -13.33
N ARG A 257 20.76 3.63 -13.92
CA ARG A 257 21.14 2.92 -15.15
C ARG A 257 20.08 3.19 -16.21
N LYS A 258 20.34 4.17 -17.09
CA LYS A 258 19.49 4.49 -18.25
C LYS A 258 20.03 3.79 -19.49
N PHE A 259 19.27 2.84 -20.00
CA PHE A 259 19.63 1.95 -21.11
C PHE A 259 18.98 2.49 -22.39
N PHE A 260 19.80 2.84 -23.39
CA PHE A 260 19.29 3.40 -24.65
C PHE A 260 19.10 2.30 -25.70
N LEU A 261 18.03 2.40 -26.49
CA LEU A 261 17.72 1.51 -27.61
C LEU A 261 18.10 2.11 -28.97
N ALA A 262 18.58 3.35 -28.98
CA ALA A 262 18.98 4.08 -30.19
C ALA A 262 20.05 5.14 -29.87
N GLY A 263 20.75 5.61 -30.91
CA GLY A 263 21.83 6.60 -30.81
C GLY A 263 23.05 6.08 -30.06
N ASN A 264 23.88 6.99 -29.55
CA ASN A 264 25.03 6.67 -28.70
C ASN A 264 25.39 7.85 -27.77
N PRO A 265 24.99 7.83 -26.49
CA PRO A 265 25.25 8.93 -25.56
C PRO A 265 26.67 8.94 -24.93
N GLN A 266 27.58 8.04 -25.32
CA GLN A 266 28.88 7.90 -24.64
C GLN A 266 29.87 9.07 -24.85
N GLU A 267 29.75 9.88 -25.92
CA GLU A 267 30.76 10.91 -26.25
C GLU A 267 30.54 12.28 -25.55
N GLY A 268 29.46 12.46 -24.78
CA GLY A 268 29.11 13.76 -24.17
C GLY A 268 30.10 14.33 -23.13
N SER A 269 31.13 13.56 -22.71
CA SER A 269 32.09 13.95 -21.65
C SER A 269 33.39 14.62 -22.17
N GLN A 270 33.51 14.90 -23.48
CA GLN A 270 34.71 15.54 -24.07
C GLN A 270 34.80 17.07 -23.80
N GLY A 271 34.88 17.46 -22.53
CA GLY A 271 35.03 18.87 -22.10
C GLY A 271 36.00 19.14 -20.95
N GLY A 272 36.40 18.12 -20.17
CA GLY A 272 37.25 18.29 -18.98
C GLY A 272 38.74 17.99 -19.20
N ARG A 273 39.64 18.86 -18.73
CA ARG A 273 41.10 18.60 -18.73
C ARG A 273 41.43 17.45 -17.77
N ARG A 274 42.17 16.44 -18.27
CA ARG A 274 42.67 15.31 -17.47
C ARG A 274 43.53 15.76 -16.28
N HIS A 275 42.99 15.66 -15.06
CA HIS A 275 43.80 15.43 -13.86
C HIS A 275 43.55 14.00 -13.37
N ARG A 276 44.57 13.13 -13.50
CA ARG A 276 44.50 11.75 -13.00
C ARG A 276 44.73 11.72 -11.48
N THR A 277 43.67 11.97 -10.70
CA THR A 277 43.65 11.65 -9.27
C THR A 277 43.13 10.23 -9.10
N ARG A 278 43.84 9.38 -8.34
CA ARG A 278 43.58 7.94 -8.27
C ARG A 278 42.56 7.59 -7.17
N GLY A 279 41.32 8.04 -7.36
CA GLY A 279 40.17 7.79 -6.48
C GLY A 279 38.92 7.38 -7.27
N SER A 280 37.98 6.69 -6.62
CA SER A 280 36.85 6.03 -7.27
C SER A 280 35.68 6.96 -7.58
N GLN A 281 35.76 7.70 -8.69
CA GLN A 281 34.57 8.19 -9.39
C GLN A 281 34.23 7.22 -10.52
N GLN A 282 33.09 6.54 -10.39
CA GLN A 282 32.59 5.57 -11.37
C GLN A 282 31.67 6.31 -12.34
N GLU A 283 32.22 6.88 -13.42
CA GLU A 283 31.42 7.56 -14.46
C GLU A 283 30.26 6.66 -14.93
N THR A 284 29.02 7.08 -14.67
CA THR A 284 27.81 6.39 -15.15
C THR A 284 27.68 6.55 -16.66
N LYS A 285 28.40 5.71 -17.40
CA LYS A 285 28.29 5.56 -18.85
C LYS A 285 26.92 5.02 -19.24
N TYR A 286 26.07 5.90 -19.73
CA TYR A 286 24.92 5.50 -20.54
C TYR A 286 25.39 5.04 -21.91
N GLY A 287 24.75 4.02 -22.48
CA GLY A 287 25.13 3.44 -23.77
C GLY A 287 23.93 2.82 -24.47
N ASN A 288 24.09 2.56 -25.77
CA ASN A 288 23.13 1.82 -26.56
C ASN A 288 23.32 0.32 -26.31
N VAL A 289 22.25 -0.39 -25.93
CA VAL A 289 22.30 -1.80 -25.55
C VAL A 289 22.82 -2.71 -26.66
N PHE A 290 22.60 -2.34 -27.93
CA PHE A 290 23.03 -3.14 -29.08
C PHE A 290 24.57 -3.14 -29.28
N GLN A 291 25.30 -2.20 -28.67
CA GLN A 291 26.77 -2.18 -28.68
C GLN A 291 27.40 -3.36 -27.92
N GLY A 292 26.63 -4.05 -27.07
CA GLY A 292 27.09 -5.26 -26.36
C GLY A 292 27.00 -6.56 -27.18
N PHE A 293 26.51 -6.50 -28.42
CA PHE A 293 26.25 -7.66 -29.27
C PHE A 293 27.11 -7.63 -30.54
N ASP A 294 27.32 -8.81 -31.11
CA ASP A 294 28.06 -9.01 -32.35
C ASP A 294 27.24 -8.63 -33.60
N ASP A 295 27.92 -8.17 -34.66
CA ASP A 295 27.28 -7.72 -35.90
C ASP A 295 26.58 -8.87 -36.64
N GLU A 296 27.15 -10.07 -36.69
CA GLU A 296 26.55 -11.23 -37.39
C GLU A 296 25.30 -11.70 -36.62
N LEU A 297 25.39 -11.75 -35.29
CA LEU A 297 24.25 -12.09 -34.43
C LEU A 297 23.10 -11.09 -34.55
N LEU A 298 23.38 -9.78 -34.67
CA LEU A 298 22.35 -8.77 -34.87
C LEU A 298 21.74 -8.80 -36.28
N GLN A 299 22.51 -9.16 -37.31
CA GLN A 299 21.99 -9.41 -38.67
C GLN A 299 21.00 -10.58 -38.67
N GLU A 300 21.38 -11.72 -38.08
CA GLU A 300 20.54 -12.92 -37.98
C GLU A 300 19.29 -12.67 -37.11
N THR A 301 19.44 -11.97 -35.97
CA THR A 301 18.33 -11.71 -35.03
C THR A 301 17.26 -10.78 -35.61
N PHE A 302 17.65 -9.80 -36.44
CA PHE A 302 16.73 -8.81 -36.99
C PHE A 302 16.32 -9.07 -38.47
N ASP A 303 16.94 -10.03 -39.15
CA ASP A 303 16.78 -10.28 -40.60
C ASP A 303 17.11 -9.02 -41.44
N VAL A 304 18.31 -8.46 -41.21
CA VAL A 304 18.77 -7.19 -41.79
C VAL A 304 20.20 -7.25 -42.33
N GLU A 305 20.51 -6.39 -43.30
CA GLU A 305 21.86 -6.17 -43.82
C GLU A 305 22.83 -5.67 -42.74
N SER A 306 24.12 -6.03 -42.87
CA SER A 306 25.23 -5.57 -42.00
C SER A 306 25.24 -4.07 -41.74
N ASP A 307 24.88 -3.29 -42.75
CA ASP A 307 24.92 -1.83 -42.75
C ASP A 307 23.70 -1.21 -42.06
N LEU A 308 22.68 -2.01 -41.75
CA LEU A 308 21.56 -1.64 -40.90
C LEU A 308 21.80 -2.11 -39.45
N ALA A 309 22.34 -3.32 -39.26
CA ALA A 309 22.75 -3.81 -37.94
C ALA A 309 23.74 -2.83 -37.25
N ARG A 310 24.81 -2.42 -37.96
CA ARG A 310 25.78 -1.43 -37.44
C ARG A 310 25.16 -0.06 -37.13
N LYS A 311 24.14 0.37 -37.88
CA LYS A 311 23.38 1.61 -37.59
C LYS A 311 22.52 1.48 -36.33
N VAL A 312 21.93 0.31 -36.07
CA VAL A 312 21.16 0.04 -34.83
C VAL A 312 22.05 0.10 -33.58
N LYS A 313 23.31 -0.34 -33.69
CA LYS A 313 24.33 -0.18 -32.62
C LYS A 313 24.75 1.29 -32.39
N GLY A 314 24.51 2.17 -33.35
CA GLY A 314 24.81 3.61 -33.24
C GLY A 314 26.30 3.93 -33.07
N GLU A 315 27.22 3.08 -33.55
CA GLU A 315 28.66 3.21 -33.26
C GLU A 315 29.24 4.54 -33.77
N ASP A 316 28.81 4.99 -34.96
CA ASP A 316 29.17 6.29 -35.55
C ASP A 316 28.25 7.47 -35.13
N ASP A 317 27.23 7.25 -34.29
CA ASP A 317 26.21 8.27 -34.01
C ASP A 317 26.62 9.26 -32.91
N ARG A 318 27.07 10.45 -33.31
CA ARG A 318 27.51 11.52 -32.41
C ARG A 318 26.40 12.49 -31.93
N ARG A 319 25.12 12.22 -32.22
CA ARG A 319 24.02 13.16 -31.94
C ARG A 319 23.57 13.18 -30.47
N GLY A 320 24.03 12.22 -29.67
CA GLY A 320 23.70 12.09 -28.24
C GLY A 320 22.31 11.48 -28.00
N HIS A 321 21.70 11.80 -26.87
CA HIS A 321 20.43 11.23 -26.39
C HIS A 321 19.18 12.03 -26.80
N ILE A 322 19.32 13.22 -27.40
CA ILE A 322 18.21 14.04 -27.92
C ILE A 322 18.55 14.47 -29.35
N VAL A 323 17.92 13.86 -30.34
CA VAL A 323 18.21 14.06 -31.78
C VAL A 323 17.21 15.00 -32.43
N GLU A 324 17.61 15.67 -33.51
CA GLU A 324 16.71 16.50 -34.33
C GLU A 324 15.89 15.62 -35.29
N VAL A 325 14.56 15.72 -35.23
CA VAL A 325 13.70 15.14 -36.26
C VAL A 325 13.59 16.15 -37.41
N ARG A 326 14.29 15.83 -38.52
CA ARG A 326 14.48 16.72 -39.68
C ARG A 326 13.31 16.74 -40.67
N GLU A 327 12.52 15.66 -40.67
CA GLU A 327 11.23 15.57 -41.36
C GLU A 327 10.10 15.55 -40.30
N GLU A 328 8.83 15.58 -40.71
CA GLU A 328 7.73 15.49 -39.74
C GLU A 328 7.65 14.09 -39.10
N LEU A 329 7.46 14.00 -37.78
CA LEU A 329 7.38 12.74 -37.06
C LEU A 329 6.03 12.04 -37.31
N GLN A 330 5.91 11.37 -38.44
CA GLN A 330 4.70 10.68 -38.89
C GLN A 330 4.41 9.44 -38.02
N ILE A 331 3.39 9.56 -37.17
CA ILE A 331 2.95 8.55 -36.19
C ILE A 331 1.43 8.34 -36.34
N VAL A 332 0.94 7.10 -36.18
CA VAL A 332 -0.49 6.77 -36.22
C VAL A 332 -1.17 7.17 -34.89
N HIS A 333 -1.32 8.47 -34.69
CA HIS A 333 -2.14 9.08 -33.65
C HIS A 333 -3.49 9.54 -34.24
N PRO A 334 -4.61 9.51 -33.49
CA PRO A 334 -5.86 10.13 -33.92
C PRO A 334 -5.63 11.58 -34.38
N MET A 335 -6.05 11.91 -35.59
CA MET A 335 -5.94 13.28 -36.11
C MET A 335 -6.82 14.21 -35.27
N ILE A 336 -6.19 15.27 -34.75
CA ILE A 336 -6.84 16.27 -33.92
C ILE A 336 -7.46 17.32 -34.85
N GLU A 337 -8.78 17.47 -34.80
CA GLU A 337 -9.43 18.68 -35.30
C GLU A 337 -9.12 19.80 -34.30
N GLU A 338 -8.17 20.69 -34.63
CA GLU A 338 -7.81 21.81 -33.73
C GLU A 338 -9.03 22.72 -33.51
N GLY A 339 -9.52 22.76 -32.27
CA GLY A 339 -10.65 23.58 -31.87
C GLY A 339 -10.80 23.63 -30.35
N GLU A 340 -11.08 24.82 -29.83
CA GLU A 340 -11.33 25.01 -28.40
C GLU A 340 -12.52 24.15 -27.95
N GLY A 341 -12.37 23.49 -26.81
CA GLY A 341 -13.31 22.47 -26.33
C GLY A 341 -13.02 21.03 -26.77
N TRP A 342 -12.03 20.73 -27.62
CA TRP A 342 -11.70 19.32 -27.92
C TRP A 342 -11.17 18.55 -26.70
N GLU A 343 -10.50 19.22 -25.75
CA GLU A 343 -10.12 18.61 -24.45
C GLU A 343 -11.32 18.36 -23.54
N GLU A 344 -12.32 19.23 -23.57
CA GLU A 344 -13.57 19.01 -22.85
C GLU A 344 -14.34 17.86 -23.50
N ARG A 345 -14.29 17.71 -24.83
CA ARG A 345 -14.83 16.57 -25.57
C ARG A 345 -14.02 15.28 -25.44
N GLU A 346 -12.70 15.31 -25.26
CA GLU A 346 -11.91 14.11 -24.91
C GLU A 346 -12.15 13.72 -23.47
N ARG A 347 -12.23 14.68 -22.54
CA ARG A 347 -12.66 14.42 -21.16
C ARG A 347 -14.11 13.95 -21.11
N GLU A 348 -15.02 14.48 -21.94
CA GLU A 348 -16.39 13.97 -22.06
C GLU A 348 -16.42 12.63 -22.78
N ARG A 349 -15.53 12.31 -23.73
CA ARG A 349 -15.47 10.98 -24.37
C ARG A 349 -14.76 9.93 -23.52
N GLU A 350 -13.77 10.29 -22.70
CA GLU A 350 -13.20 9.39 -21.70
C GLU A 350 -14.19 9.23 -20.54
N ARG A 351 -14.81 10.30 -20.04
CA ARG A 351 -15.94 10.21 -19.07
C ARG A 351 -17.19 9.55 -19.65
N GLU A 352 -17.46 9.64 -20.95
CA GLU A 352 -18.55 8.91 -21.60
C GLU A 352 -18.15 7.47 -21.89
N ARG A 353 -16.87 7.14 -22.11
CA ARG A 353 -16.41 5.74 -22.15
C ARG A 353 -16.45 5.11 -20.76
N GLU A 354 -16.07 5.84 -19.71
CA GLU A 354 -16.28 5.45 -18.31
C GLU A 354 -17.79 5.27 -18.06
N ARG A 355 -18.61 6.29 -18.36
CA ARG A 355 -20.07 6.22 -18.25
C ARG A 355 -20.73 5.26 -19.25
N GLU A 356 -20.07 4.75 -20.28
CA GLU A 356 -20.56 3.71 -21.20
C GLU A 356 -20.02 2.32 -20.85
N MET A 357 -18.96 2.21 -20.04
CA MET A 357 -18.69 0.99 -19.28
C MET A 357 -19.75 0.84 -18.17
N GLU A 358 -20.11 1.94 -17.49
CA GLU A 358 -21.25 1.99 -16.55
C GLU A 358 -22.62 1.77 -17.24
N ARG A 359 -22.94 2.52 -18.31
CA ARG A 359 -24.26 2.46 -19.00
C ARG A 359 -24.37 1.35 -20.03
N GLY A 360 -23.26 0.85 -20.60
CA GLY A 360 -23.24 -0.33 -21.48
C GLY A 360 -23.70 -1.57 -20.71
N SER A 361 -23.23 -1.70 -19.47
CA SER A 361 -23.73 -2.66 -18.46
C SER A 361 -25.23 -2.52 -18.19
N SER A 362 -25.84 -1.37 -18.49
CA SER A 362 -27.28 -1.11 -18.32
C SER A 362 -28.13 -1.26 -19.59
N ARG A 363 -27.55 -1.22 -20.81
CA ARG A 363 -28.32 -1.18 -22.07
C ARG A 363 -28.22 -2.39 -23.01
N ARG A 364 -27.29 -3.32 -22.82
CA ARG A 364 -27.30 -4.63 -23.53
C ARG A 364 -28.11 -5.73 -22.82
N ARG A 365 -29.27 -5.37 -22.25
CA ARG A 365 -30.31 -6.35 -21.85
C ARG A 365 -31.09 -6.84 -23.08
N GLY A 366 -30.42 -7.61 -23.95
CA GLY A 366 -31.01 -8.13 -25.17
C GLY A 366 -30.04 -8.95 -26.03
N SER A 367 -30.03 -10.28 -25.81
CA SER A 367 -29.33 -11.32 -26.58
C SER A 367 -27.79 -11.40 -26.45
N SER A 368 -27.30 -12.65 -26.40
CA SER A 368 -25.92 -13.12 -26.62
C SER A 368 -24.74 -12.39 -25.94
N SER A 369 -24.29 -12.96 -24.81
CA SER A 369 -22.87 -13.17 -24.43
C SER A 369 -21.80 -12.12 -24.84
N GLN A 370 -21.35 -11.28 -23.89
CA GLN A 370 -19.98 -10.73 -23.92
C GLN A 370 -19.50 -10.18 -22.57
N ARG A 371 -18.33 -10.70 -22.14
CA ARG A 371 -17.22 -10.08 -21.38
C ARG A 371 -17.53 -8.99 -20.33
N GLN A 372 -17.18 -9.28 -19.08
CA GLN A 372 -16.58 -8.28 -18.18
C GLN A 372 -15.08 -8.11 -18.54
N ASN A 373 -14.52 -6.93 -18.27
CA ASN A 373 -13.15 -6.57 -18.65
C ASN A 373 -12.13 -7.09 -17.61
N GLY A 374 -10.95 -7.54 -18.07
CA GLY A 374 -9.93 -8.18 -17.22
C GLY A 374 -8.77 -7.26 -16.83
N ALA A 375 -7.96 -7.66 -15.85
CA ALA A 375 -6.79 -6.88 -15.40
C ALA A 375 -5.73 -6.62 -16.49
N GLU A 376 -5.63 -7.52 -17.49
CA GLU A 376 -4.83 -7.35 -18.71
C GLU A 376 -5.29 -6.12 -19.51
N GLU A 377 -6.60 -5.89 -19.59
CA GLU A 377 -7.23 -4.74 -20.23
C GLU A 377 -6.99 -3.46 -19.41
N THR A 378 -7.06 -3.54 -18.07
CA THR A 378 -6.75 -2.44 -17.14
C THR A 378 -5.31 -1.95 -17.26
N LEU A 379 -4.32 -2.84 -17.34
CA LEU A 379 -2.90 -2.47 -17.51
C LEU A 379 -2.64 -1.73 -18.83
N CYS A 380 -3.23 -2.21 -19.92
CA CYS A 380 -3.03 -1.60 -21.24
C CYS A 380 -3.83 -0.31 -21.44
N THR A 381 -4.91 -0.10 -20.68
CA THR A 381 -5.65 1.18 -20.61
C THR A 381 -5.10 2.13 -19.54
N MET A 382 -4.10 1.73 -18.75
CA MET A 382 -3.69 2.43 -17.54
C MET A 382 -3.31 3.91 -17.78
N ARG A 383 -3.82 4.75 -16.88
CA ARG A 383 -3.56 6.18 -16.86
C ARG A 383 -2.16 6.44 -16.29
N LEU A 384 -1.29 6.99 -17.13
CA LEU A 384 0.11 7.31 -16.81
C LEU A 384 0.39 8.82 -16.72
N ARG A 385 -0.64 9.67 -16.85
CA ARG A 385 -0.50 11.12 -16.66
C ARG A 385 -1.71 11.75 -15.96
N GLU A 386 -1.46 12.81 -15.23
CA GLU A 386 -2.48 13.72 -14.70
C GLU A 386 -1.96 15.16 -14.70
N ASN A 387 -2.83 16.13 -14.99
CA ASN A 387 -2.48 17.55 -14.96
C ASN A 387 -2.76 18.11 -13.57
N ILE A 388 -1.69 18.38 -12.80
CA ILE A 388 -1.76 18.86 -11.41
C ILE A 388 -2.02 20.38 -11.32
N ASP A 389 -1.98 21.08 -12.46
CA ASP A 389 -2.06 22.53 -12.52
C ASP A 389 -3.47 23.11 -12.36
N ASN A 390 -4.53 22.31 -12.57
CA ASN A 390 -5.92 22.81 -12.55
C ASN A 390 -6.27 23.49 -11.21
N PRO A 391 -6.58 24.81 -11.19
CA PRO A 391 -6.97 25.53 -9.98
C PRO A 391 -8.17 24.93 -9.24
N GLU A 392 -9.11 24.32 -9.97
CA GLU A 392 -10.36 23.73 -9.44
C GLU A 392 -10.11 22.46 -8.60
N ARG A 393 -8.90 21.90 -8.65
CA ARG A 393 -8.52 20.66 -7.94
C ARG A 393 -7.64 20.90 -6.71
N ALA A 394 -7.48 22.14 -6.27
CA ALA A 394 -6.66 22.44 -5.10
C ALA A 394 -7.32 21.97 -3.79
N ASP A 395 -6.69 21.00 -3.11
CA ASP A 395 -7.12 20.50 -1.79
C ASP A 395 -7.13 21.62 -0.74
N TYR A 396 -6.23 22.59 -0.91
CA TYR A 396 -6.14 23.79 -0.09
C TYR A 396 -6.15 25.03 -0.98
N TYR A 397 -7.22 25.82 -0.91
CA TYR A 397 -7.33 27.11 -1.58
C TYR A 397 -7.61 28.23 -0.57
N ASN A 398 -6.83 29.31 -0.65
CA ASN A 398 -7.06 30.54 0.11
C ASN A 398 -6.87 31.75 -0.83
N PRO A 399 -7.90 32.55 -1.11
CA PRO A 399 -7.85 33.62 -2.12
C PRO A 399 -6.89 34.78 -1.77
N ARG A 400 -6.27 34.79 -0.58
CA ARG A 400 -5.24 35.76 -0.17
C ARG A 400 -3.85 35.16 0.02
N ALA A 401 -3.75 33.83 0.18
CA ALA A 401 -2.47 33.16 0.44
C ALA A 401 -1.97 32.30 -0.73
N GLY A 402 -2.87 31.73 -1.54
CA GLY A 402 -2.52 30.88 -2.67
C GLY A 402 -3.27 29.55 -2.71
N ARG A 403 -2.71 28.54 -3.39
CA ARG A 403 -3.28 27.19 -3.53
C ARG A 403 -2.23 26.08 -3.41
N ILE A 404 -2.65 24.90 -2.94
CA ILE A 404 -1.86 23.66 -2.97
C ILE A 404 -2.75 22.55 -3.55
N THR A 405 -2.15 21.72 -4.41
CA THR A 405 -2.80 20.61 -5.13
C THR A 405 -1.92 19.37 -5.04
N THR A 406 -2.49 18.26 -4.61
CA THR A 406 -1.80 17.00 -4.34
C THR A 406 -2.19 15.95 -5.37
N LEU A 407 -1.23 15.11 -5.77
CA LEU A 407 -1.42 14.00 -6.68
C LEU A 407 -0.79 12.75 -6.07
N ASN A 408 -1.64 11.80 -5.73
CA ASN A 408 -1.36 10.65 -4.86
C ASN A 408 -2.00 9.37 -5.43
N SER A 409 -1.83 8.22 -4.75
CA SER A 409 -2.39 6.94 -5.20
C SER A 409 -3.91 7.00 -5.49
N PHE A 410 -4.69 7.70 -4.66
CA PHE A 410 -6.15 7.82 -4.82
C PHE A 410 -6.58 8.59 -6.07
N SER A 411 -5.72 9.49 -6.59
CA SER A 411 -6.02 10.36 -7.73
C SER A 411 -5.29 9.96 -9.02
N LEU A 412 -4.20 9.19 -8.94
CA LEU A 412 -3.51 8.58 -10.07
C LEU A 412 -2.93 7.21 -9.63
N PRO A 413 -3.69 6.10 -9.74
CA PRO A 413 -3.35 4.82 -9.11
C PRO A 413 -1.98 4.20 -9.40
N ILE A 414 -1.37 4.49 -10.56
CA ILE A 414 0.00 4.07 -10.89
C ILE A 414 1.04 4.60 -9.88
N LEU A 415 0.76 5.72 -9.20
CA LEU A 415 1.63 6.29 -8.18
C LEU A 415 1.90 5.34 -7.00
N SER A 416 0.96 4.45 -6.67
CA SER A 416 1.16 3.44 -5.62
C SER A 416 2.23 2.41 -6.01
N PHE A 417 2.25 1.99 -7.29
CA PHE A 417 3.30 1.11 -7.81
C PHE A 417 4.67 1.80 -7.84
N LEU A 418 4.72 3.11 -8.13
CA LEU A 418 5.95 3.89 -8.11
C LEU A 418 6.42 4.28 -6.69
N GLN A 419 5.57 4.13 -5.66
CA GLN A 419 5.80 4.64 -4.30
C GLN A 419 6.17 6.15 -4.29
N LEU A 420 5.55 6.92 -5.19
CA LEU A 420 5.85 8.35 -5.41
C LEU A 420 4.56 9.19 -5.47
N SER A 421 4.59 10.40 -4.92
CA SER A 421 3.51 11.39 -5.10
C SER A 421 4.05 12.79 -5.40
N ALA A 422 3.18 13.71 -5.79
CA ALA A 422 3.53 15.08 -6.14
C ALA A 422 2.61 16.11 -5.44
N GLU A 423 3.17 17.26 -5.06
CA GLU A 423 2.47 18.43 -4.51
C GLU A 423 2.84 19.63 -5.39
N LYS A 424 1.87 20.27 -6.06
CA LYS A 424 2.06 21.60 -6.66
C LYS A 424 1.56 22.67 -5.70
N GLY A 425 2.37 23.69 -5.46
CA GLY A 425 2.01 24.83 -4.63
C GLY A 425 2.23 26.16 -5.34
N VAL A 426 1.29 27.08 -5.15
CA VAL A 426 1.36 28.47 -5.58
C VAL A 426 1.07 29.33 -4.36
N LEU A 427 2.04 30.08 -3.85
CA LEU A 427 1.84 31.08 -2.81
C LEU A 427 1.87 32.48 -3.40
N TYR A 428 0.94 33.31 -2.96
CA TYR A 428 0.91 34.73 -3.27
C TYR A 428 1.95 35.50 -2.45
N LYS A 429 2.17 36.77 -2.81
CA LYS A 429 3.14 37.66 -2.15
C LYS A 429 3.05 37.60 -0.63
N ASP A 430 4.21 37.46 0.02
CA ASP A 430 4.39 37.43 1.49
C ASP A 430 3.63 36.31 2.24
N ALA A 431 2.94 35.40 1.54
CA ALA A 431 2.17 34.32 2.16
C ALA A 431 3.07 33.24 2.81
N VAL A 432 2.53 32.53 3.80
CA VAL A 432 3.28 31.58 4.65
C VAL A 432 2.54 30.25 4.74
N VAL A 433 3.20 29.15 4.35
CA VAL A 433 2.75 27.80 4.71
C VAL A 433 3.15 27.54 6.15
N ALA A 434 2.22 27.04 6.96
CA ALA A 434 2.48 26.71 8.36
C ALA A 434 3.68 25.75 8.51
N PRO A 435 4.47 25.85 9.60
CA PRO A 435 5.54 24.89 9.85
C PRO A 435 4.96 23.47 9.88
N SER A 436 5.54 22.57 9.11
CA SER A 436 5.03 21.22 8.94
C SER A 436 6.15 20.22 8.67
N TYR A 437 5.90 18.95 8.97
CA TYR A 437 6.80 17.84 8.65
C TYR A 437 6.02 16.70 8.00
N TYR A 438 6.73 15.82 7.30
CA TYR A 438 6.14 14.68 6.60
C TYR A 438 6.51 13.38 7.32
N MET A 439 5.51 12.59 7.70
CA MET A 439 5.66 11.45 8.61
C MET A 439 6.26 10.21 7.95
N ASN A 440 6.07 10.06 6.63
CA ASN A 440 6.38 8.84 5.86
C ASN A 440 7.09 9.11 4.52
N SER A 441 7.58 10.33 4.27
CA SER A 441 8.20 10.69 3.00
C SER A 441 9.26 11.77 3.14
N HIS A 442 10.31 11.68 2.32
CA HIS A 442 11.17 12.82 1.98
C HIS A 442 10.47 13.66 0.90
N ALA A 443 10.85 14.93 0.79
CA ALA A 443 10.33 15.85 -0.23
C ALA A 443 11.48 16.41 -1.08
N LEU A 444 11.34 16.39 -2.40
CA LEU A 444 12.25 17.06 -3.33
C LEU A 444 11.50 18.24 -3.94
N ILE A 445 11.79 19.46 -3.46
CA ILE A 445 11.16 20.71 -3.91
C ILE A 445 11.95 21.26 -5.09
N TYR A 446 11.28 21.51 -6.21
CA TYR A 446 11.78 22.31 -7.34
C TYR A 446 10.97 23.59 -7.46
N VAL A 447 11.65 24.75 -7.53
CA VAL A 447 10.97 26.05 -7.69
C VAL A 447 10.69 26.32 -9.17
N LEU A 448 9.41 26.51 -9.48
CA LEU A 448 8.93 26.79 -10.83
C LEU A 448 9.00 28.27 -11.17
N ARG A 449 8.59 29.17 -10.25
CA ARG A 449 8.59 30.64 -10.42
C ARG A 449 8.74 31.37 -9.09
N GLY A 450 9.37 32.54 -9.10
CA GLY A 450 9.49 33.42 -7.93
C GLY A 450 10.44 32.90 -6.84
N ASN A 451 10.16 33.20 -5.56
CA ASN A 451 11.07 32.85 -4.47
C ASN A 451 10.40 32.67 -3.10
N ALA A 452 11.03 31.90 -2.21
CA ALA A 452 10.67 31.83 -0.80
C ALA A 452 11.88 31.93 0.13
N ARG A 453 11.69 32.42 1.36
CA ARG A 453 12.56 32.01 2.48
C ARG A 453 12.04 30.67 2.99
N VAL A 454 12.94 29.70 3.10
CA VAL A 454 12.65 28.38 3.66
C VAL A 454 13.57 28.19 4.86
N GLN A 455 13.01 27.67 5.96
CA GLN A 455 13.77 27.19 7.10
C GLN A 455 13.42 25.72 7.34
N ILE A 456 14.42 24.90 7.67
CA ILE A 456 14.28 23.48 7.99
C ILE A 456 14.99 23.21 9.31
N ALA A 457 14.29 22.61 10.28
CA ALA A 457 14.87 22.13 11.53
C ALA A 457 14.98 20.59 11.56
N GLY A 458 16.10 20.10 12.08
CA GLY A 458 16.38 18.67 12.26
C GLY A 458 15.80 18.09 13.55
N ASP A 459 16.06 16.80 13.78
CA ASP A 459 15.66 16.05 14.98
C ASP A 459 16.30 16.59 16.27
N ASN A 460 17.52 17.12 16.18
CA ASN A 460 18.23 17.81 17.25
C ASN A 460 17.64 19.21 17.60
N GLY A 461 16.59 19.65 16.91
CA GLY A 461 15.94 20.95 17.08
C GLY A 461 16.72 22.16 16.53
N GLN A 462 17.87 21.95 15.90
CA GLN A 462 18.66 23.00 15.26
C GLN A 462 18.21 23.23 13.81
N SER A 463 18.43 24.46 13.31
CA SER A 463 18.14 24.83 11.93
C SER A 463 19.21 24.27 11.00
N VAL A 464 18.91 23.18 10.29
CA VAL A 464 19.79 22.58 9.27
C VAL A 464 19.73 23.33 7.93
N PHE A 465 18.73 24.20 7.73
CA PHE A 465 18.66 25.13 6.59
C PHE A 465 17.96 26.43 6.99
N ASP A 466 18.51 27.58 6.60
CA ASP A 466 17.82 28.87 6.57
C ASP A 466 18.31 29.67 5.35
N GLY A 467 17.47 29.83 4.35
CA GLY A 467 17.91 30.39 3.06
C GLY A 467 16.78 30.85 2.15
N LYS A 468 17.15 31.61 1.11
CA LYS A 468 16.26 32.02 0.02
C LYS A 468 16.33 30.96 -1.08
N LEU A 469 15.25 30.22 -1.28
CA LEU A 469 15.09 29.32 -2.43
C LEU A 469 14.47 30.10 -3.59
N GLN A 470 15.02 29.94 -4.79
CA GLN A 470 14.71 30.72 -5.99
C GLN A 470 14.42 29.81 -7.18
N GLU A 471 13.90 30.38 -8.27
CA GLU A 471 13.54 29.66 -9.50
C GLU A 471 14.65 28.71 -10.01
N ASN A 472 14.23 27.55 -10.53
CA ASN A 472 15.08 26.49 -11.08
C ASN A 472 16.00 25.75 -10.10
N GLN A 473 15.93 26.07 -8.80
CA GLN A 473 16.70 25.43 -7.73
C GLN A 473 15.97 24.23 -7.09
N VAL A 474 16.76 23.27 -6.56
CA VAL A 474 16.28 22.08 -5.86
C VAL A 474 16.59 22.16 -4.36
N LEU A 475 15.66 21.75 -3.50
CA LEU A 475 15.90 21.55 -2.06
C LEU A 475 15.21 20.28 -1.56
N VAL A 476 15.97 19.41 -0.90
CA VAL A 476 15.44 18.21 -0.25
C VAL A 476 15.02 18.55 1.19
N VAL A 477 13.85 18.08 1.60
CA VAL A 477 13.40 18.06 3.01
C VAL A 477 13.29 16.60 3.44
N PRO A 478 14.10 16.12 4.40
CA PRO A 478 14.00 14.75 4.89
C PRO A 478 12.68 14.44 5.60
N GLN A 479 12.36 13.16 5.72
CA GLN A 479 11.26 12.68 6.58
C GLN A 479 11.41 13.23 8.01
N ASN A 480 10.30 13.61 8.64
CA ASN A 480 10.20 14.23 9.97
C ASN A 480 10.92 15.58 10.20
N PHE A 481 11.69 16.10 9.24
CA PHE A 481 12.31 17.41 9.38
C PHE A 481 11.24 18.50 9.24
N VAL A 482 11.26 19.51 10.12
CA VAL A 482 10.23 20.55 10.20
C VAL A 482 10.57 21.68 9.24
N VAL A 483 9.76 21.87 8.21
CA VAL A 483 9.91 22.94 7.21
C VAL A 483 8.84 24.02 7.35
N ILE A 484 9.26 25.29 7.29
CA ILE A 484 8.39 26.45 7.08
C ILE A 484 8.80 27.17 5.79
N LYS A 485 7.82 27.63 5.00
CA LYS A 485 8.04 28.37 3.75
C LYS A 485 7.30 29.71 3.80
N LYS A 486 7.99 30.82 3.57
CA LYS A 486 7.40 32.15 3.32
C LYS A 486 7.74 32.63 1.90
N ALA A 487 6.73 32.94 1.10
CA ALA A 487 6.89 33.54 -0.22
C ALA A 487 7.49 34.95 -0.17
N GLY A 488 8.22 35.32 -1.23
CA GLY A 488 8.79 36.64 -1.42
C GLY A 488 7.78 37.68 -1.95
N SER A 489 8.32 38.79 -2.45
CA SER A 489 7.55 39.86 -3.09
C SER A 489 6.86 39.45 -4.39
N GLU A 490 7.41 38.44 -5.07
CA GLU A 490 6.99 37.94 -6.39
C GLU A 490 6.07 36.71 -6.29
N GLY A 491 5.73 36.28 -5.06
CA GLY A 491 5.11 34.98 -4.81
C GLY A 491 6.12 33.83 -4.84
N PHE A 492 5.61 32.60 -4.80
CA PHE A 492 6.42 31.38 -4.82
C PHE A 492 5.63 30.21 -5.42
N GLU A 493 6.05 29.73 -6.58
CA GLU A 493 5.48 28.55 -7.25
C GLU A 493 6.48 27.40 -7.19
N TRP A 494 6.05 26.23 -6.71
CA TRP A 494 6.88 25.01 -6.65
C TRP A 494 6.10 23.77 -7.04
N VAL A 495 6.84 22.75 -7.46
CA VAL A 495 6.39 21.35 -7.41
C VAL A 495 7.30 20.60 -6.46
N ALA A 496 6.75 19.70 -5.64
CA ALA A 496 7.49 18.87 -4.71
C ALA A 496 7.13 17.40 -4.91
N PHE A 497 8.13 16.61 -5.33
CA PHE A 497 8.02 15.16 -5.41
C PHE A 497 8.22 14.52 -4.03
N ARG A 498 7.63 13.36 -3.79
CA ARG A 498 7.56 12.69 -2.48
C ARG A 498 7.93 11.22 -2.60
N THR A 499 8.77 10.72 -1.70
CA THR A 499 9.17 9.29 -1.64
C THR A 499 8.14 8.40 -0.93
N SER A 500 6.87 8.67 -1.19
CA SER A 500 5.69 7.89 -0.78
C SER A 500 4.54 8.27 -1.71
N ASP A 501 3.67 7.31 -2.06
CA ASP A 501 2.47 7.52 -2.87
C ASP A 501 1.34 8.23 -2.10
N ASN A 502 1.39 8.17 -0.76
CA ASN A 502 0.45 8.81 0.17
C ASN A 502 1.22 9.57 1.27
N ALA A 503 1.87 10.67 0.88
CA ALA A 503 2.72 11.47 1.76
C ALA A 503 1.94 12.21 2.87
N MET A 504 1.97 11.68 4.09
CA MET A 504 1.23 12.22 5.25
C MET A 504 1.95 13.44 5.86
N LYS A 505 1.20 14.53 6.08
CA LYS A 505 1.71 15.84 6.54
C LYS A 505 1.14 16.22 7.91
N ASN A 506 2.00 16.51 8.87
CA ASN A 506 1.60 17.10 10.15
C ASN A 506 1.95 18.60 10.19
N ASN A 507 0.96 19.44 10.52
CA ASN A 507 1.17 20.87 10.73
C ASN A 507 1.44 21.16 12.21
N LEU A 508 2.30 22.15 12.51
CA LEU A 508 2.57 22.62 13.88
C LEU A 508 1.77 23.86 14.26
N ALA A 509 1.19 24.59 13.30
CA ALA A 509 0.31 25.74 13.56
C ALA A 509 -0.95 25.69 12.67
N GLY A 510 -2.05 26.27 13.15
CA GLY A 510 -3.37 26.29 12.48
C GLY A 510 -4.41 25.36 13.12
N ARG A 511 -5.60 25.25 12.52
CA ARG A 511 -6.74 24.47 13.06
C ARG A 511 -6.40 22.97 13.22
N LEU A 512 -5.76 22.38 12.21
CA LEU A 512 -5.39 20.96 12.16
C LEU A 512 -3.91 20.76 12.54
N SER A 513 -3.49 21.33 13.67
CA SER A 513 -2.09 21.28 14.12
C SER A 513 -1.87 20.45 15.38
N VAL A 514 -0.70 19.82 15.46
CA VAL A 514 -0.27 19.02 16.62
C VAL A 514 -0.34 19.87 17.90
N ILE A 515 0.13 21.12 17.87
CA ILE A 515 0.09 22.03 19.02
C ILE A 515 -1.35 22.34 19.45
N ARG A 516 -2.31 22.46 18.51
CA ARG A 516 -3.73 22.65 18.85
C ARG A 516 -4.40 21.37 19.37
N GLY A 517 -3.90 20.20 18.99
CA GLY A 517 -4.30 18.90 19.54
C GLY A 517 -3.84 18.66 20.98
N LEU A 518 -2.69 19.20 21.38
CA LEU A 518 -2.15 19.04 22.74
C LEU A 518 -3.03 19.73 23.81
N PRO A 519 -3.22 19.12 25.01
CA PRO A 519 -3.89 19.78 26.13
C PRO A 519 -3.18 21.07 26.57
N GLU A 520 -3.94 22.06 27.04
CA GLU A 520 -3.37 23.34 27.52
C GLU A 520 -2.35 23.12 28.66
N ASP A 521 -2.62 22.20 29.58
CA ASP A 521 -1.70 21.85 30.67
C ASP A 521 -0.41 21.18 30.19
N VAL A 522 -0.44 20.43 29.10
CA VAL A 522 0.78 19.88 28.49
C VAL A 522 1.62 21.03 27.92
N LEU A 523 1.01 22.01 27.25
CA LEU A 523 1.74 23.18 26.74
C LEU A 523 2.29 24.06 27.88
N VAL A 524 1.48 24.37 28.90
CA VAL A 524 1.89 25.13 30.10
C VAL A 524 3.14 24.53 30.74
N ASN A 525 3.12 23.23 31.03
CA ASN A 525 4.23 22.57 31.72
C ASN A 525 5.43 22.28 30.79
N SER A 526 5.21 21.98 29.51
CA SER A 526 6.32 21.69 28.58
C SER A 526 7.11 22.93 28.15
N TYR A 527 6.45 24.09 28.03
CA TYR A 527 7.08 25.35 27.61
C TYR A 527 7.34 26.32 28.77
N GLY A 528 6.84 26.05 29.99
CA GLY A 528 6.97 26.96 31.13
C GLY A 528 6.17 28.27 30.99
N ILE A 529 5.08 28.25 30.22
CA ILE A 529 4.28 29.42 29.83
C ILE A 529 2.98 29.53 30.63
N SER A 530 2.39 30.73 30.69
CA SER A 530 1.06 30.89 31.30
C SER A 530 -0.03 30.16 30.51
N ARG A 531 -1.15 29.80 31.16
CA ARG A 531 -2.29 29.20 30.46
C ARG A 531 -2.85 30.10 29.37
N ASP A 532 -2.80 31.42 29.55
CA ASP A 532 -3.24 32.37 28.52
C ASP A 532 -2.27 32.44 27.33
N ASP A 533 -0.97 32.23 27.55
CA ASP A 533 0.01 32.12 26.46
C ASP A 533 -0.09 30.77 25.73
N ALA A 534 -0.39 29.67 26.45
CA ALA A 534 -0.75 28.40 25.83
C ALA A 534 -2.03 28.53 24.98
N ARG A 535 -3.05 29.27 25.46
CA ARG A 535 -4.27 29.58 24.70
C ARG A 535 -3.98 30.42 23.46
N LYS A 536 -3.13 31.46 23.56
CA LYS A 536 -2.66 32.20 22.38
C LYS A 536 -1.96 31.26 21.40
N LEU A 537 -1.06 30.40 21.87
CA LEU A 537 -0.34 29.44 21.02
C LEU A 537 -1.28 28.47 20.26
N LYS A 538 -2.39 28.05 20.89
CA LYS A 538 -3.41 27.19 20.25
C LYS A 538 -4.42 27.92 19.35
N TYR A 539 -4.80 29.15 19.69
CA TYR A 539 -6.00 29.80 19.15
C TYR A 539 -5.77 31.17 18.48
N ASN A 540 -4.58 31.79 18.56
CA ASN A 540 -4.27 33.12 17.98
C ASN A 540 -4.19 33.15 16.42
N ARG A 541 -4.79 32.18 15.75
CA ARG A 541 -5.18 32.23 14.34
C ARG A 541 -6.58 31.61 14.22
N GLU A 542 -7.55 32.48 13.98
CA GLU A 542 -8.86 32.12 13.44
C GLU A 542 -8.83 32.42 11.94
N GLU A 543 -9.25 31.46 11.12
CA GLU A 543 -9.44 31.64 9.68
C GLU A 543 -10.95 31.67 9.39
N LEU A 544 -11.34 32.44 8.38
CA LEU A 544 -12.74 32.67 8.06
C LEU A 544 -13.44 31.37 7.64
N THR A 545 -14.62 31.14 8.20
CA THR A 545 -15.49 30.01 7.85
C THR A 545 -15.90 30.06 6.39
N SER A 546 -15.59 29.01 5.65
CA SER A 546 -16.36 28.56 4.48
C SER A 546 -16.87 27.15 4.81
N GLU A 547 -17.99 26.76 4.21
CA GLU A 547 -18.53 25.40 4.36
C GLU A 547 -17.68 24.39 3.55
N GLU A 548 -18.00 23.09 3.68
CA GLU A 548 -17.36 21.97 2.96
C GLU A 548 -15.88 21.67 3.30
N GLN A 549 -15.66 20.95 4.40
CA GLN A 549 -14.50 20.05 4.55
C GLN A 549 -14.89 18.84 5.40
N GLY A 550 -15.37 17.78 4.72
CA GLY A 550 -15.55 16.45 5.30
C GLY A 550 -14.24 15.65 5.30
N ASP A 551 -14.18 14.64 6.17
CA ASP A 551 -13.16 13.58 6.24
C ASP A 551 -11.67 13.99 6.18
N ILE A 552 -11.13 14.36 7.35
CA ILE A 552 -9.77 13.94 7.74
C ILE A 552 -9.83 13.39 9.18
N GLN A 553 -9.86 12.06 9.32
CA GLN A 553 -9.69 11.39 10.62
C GLN A 553 -8.82 10.13 10.51
N GLU A 554 -7.57 10.32 10.09
CA GLU A 554 -6.49 9.33 10.29
C GLU A 554 -5.68 9.70 11.54
N ARG A 555 -5.69 8.85 12.58
CA ARG A 555 -4.82 7.68 12.78
C ARG A 555 -3.37 8.04 13.13
N SER A 556 -3.10 8.04 14.43
CA SER A 556 -1.76 7.80 14.96
C SER A 556 -1.34 6.35 14.69
N LYS A 557 -0.56 6.07 13.63
CA LYS A 557 0.10 4.75 13.48
C LYS A 557 1.37 4.69 12.60
N LEU A 558 2.44 5.35 13.02
CA LEU A 558 3.78 5.16 12.44
C LEU A 558 4.84 4.93 13.52
N LEU A 559 4.89 3.71 14.11
CA LEU A 559 6.01 3.28 14.95
C LEU A 559 6.09 1.76 15.27
N ARG A 560 5.80 0.85 14.32
CA ARG A 560 6.06 -0.60 14.53
C ARG A 560 6.28 -1.43 13.26
N LEU A 561 7.47 -1.33 12.65
CA LEU A 561 7.94 -2.27 11.61
C LEU A 561 9.47 -2.29 11.47
N GLU A 562 10.20 -2.69 12.52
CA GLU A 562 11.66 -2.85 12.47
C GLU A 562 12.19 -4.01 13.35
N ARG A 563 11.46 -5.13 13.37
CA ARG A 563 11.95 -6.42 13.90
C ARG A 563 11.67 -7.57 12.93
N GLU A 564 12.48 -8.63 13.10
CA GLU A 564 12.32 -9.97 12.52
C GLU A 564 12.34 -10.07 10.97
N LYS A 565 13.49 -9.62 10.44
CA LYS A 565 13.87 -9.59 9.02
C LYS A 565 14.21 -10.99 8.43
N SER A 566 13.43 -12.02 8.76
CA SER A 566 13.68 -13.42 8.36
C SER A 566 12.44 -14.31 8.12
N GLU A 567 11.22 -13.82 8.37
CA GLU A 567 10.01 -14.66 8.52
C GLU A 567 9.59 -15.45 7.26
N CYS A 568 9.93 -15.01 6.04
CA CYS A 568 9.44 -15.62 4.78
C CYS A 568 10.46 -16.48 3.98
N ARG A 569 11.57 -16.95 4.56
CA ARG A 569 12.45 -17.92 3.88
C ARG A 569 11.94 -19.36 4.05
N LEU A 570 10.88 -19.69 3.31
CA LEU A 570 10.15 -20.95 3.46
C LEU A 570 10.69 -22.01 2.49
N GLU A 571 11.65 -22.82 2.95
CA GLU A 571 12.26 -23.90 2.14
C GLU A 571 11.31 -25.10 1.96
N ASN A 572 10.44 -25.37 2.93
CA ASN A 572 9.39 -26.37 2.85
C ASN A 572 8.09 -25.82 3.45
N LEU A 573 7.04 -25.73 2.64
CA LEU A 573 5.68 -25.53 3.11
C LEU A 573 5.07 -26.89 3.47
N HIS A 574 4.14 -26.91 4.42
CA HIS A 574 3.38 -28.10 4.77
C HIS A 574 1.90 -27.77 4.99
N VAL A 575 1.08 -28.81 5.09
CA VAL A 575 -0.35 -28.67 5.36
C VAL A 575 -0.55 -28.42 6.85
N LEU A 576 -1.28 -27.36 7.20
CA LEU A 576 -1.48 -26.95 8.59
C LEU A 576 -2.80 -27.52 9.13
N GLU A 577 -2.73 -28.16 10.28
CA GLU A 577 -3.88 -28.69 11.04
C GLU A 577 -3.96 -27.96 12.40
N PRO A 578 -5.15 -27.84 13.03
CA PRO A 578 -5.30 -27.04 14.25
C PRO A 578 -4.54 -27.68 15.42
N SER A 579 -3.60 -26.93 15.99
CA SER A 579 -2.71 -27.38 17.08
C SER A 579 -3.34 -27.28 18.47
N ARG A 580 -4.36 -26.41 18.62
CA ARG A 580 -5.05 -26.12 19.88
C ARG A 580 -6.56 -26.19 19.68
N ARG A 581 -7.28 -26.67 20.71
CA ARG A 581 -8.74 -26.65 20.77
C ARG A 581 -9.19 -26.25 22.17
N ILE A 582 -10.11 -25.28 22.23
CA ILE A 582 -10.73 -24.78 23.45
C ILE A 582 -12.19 -25.25 23.43
N GLU A 583 -12.58 -26.06 24.42
CA GLU A 583 -13.96 -26.51 24.58
C GLU A 583 -14.85 -25.44 25.24
N ALA A 584 -16.16 -25.55 25.04
CA ALA A 584 -17.20 -24.79 25.71
C ALA A 584 -18.52 -25.60 25.81
N GLU A 585 -19.47 -25.11 26.61
CA GLU A 585 -20.77 -25.75 26.86
C GLU A 585 -21.51 -26.10 25.55
N ALA A 586 -21.67 -25.13 24.65
CA ALA A 586 -22.38 -25.28 23.37
C ALA A 586 -21.50 -25.17 22.13
N GLY A 587 -20.19 -25.48 22.22
CA GLY A 587 -19.32 -25.45 21.06
C GLY A 587 -17.85 -25.67 21.39
N TYR A 588 -16.98 -25.35 20.41
CA TYR A 588 -15.54 -25.26 20.60
C TYR A 588 -14.90 -24.30 19.59
N THR A 589 -13.68 -23.86 19.90
CA THR A 589 -12.81 -23.12 18.97
C THR A 589 -11.51 -23.88 18.77
N GLU A 590 -11.19 -24.19 17.53
CA GLU A 590 -9.90 -24.72 17.09
C GLU A 590 -9.01 -23.58 16.58
N ILE A 591 -7.72 -23.63 16.90
CA ILE A 591 -6.74 -22.59 16.60
C ILE A 591 -5.48 -23.29 16.08
N TRP A 592 -4.95 -22.81 14.96
CA TRP A 592 -3.67 -23.25 14.41
C TRP A 592 -2.52 -22.63 15.23
N ASP A 593 -1.28 -23.10 15.08
CA ASP A 593 -0.16 -22.46 15.79
C ASP A 593 0.18 -21.13 15.12
N GLU A 594 0.09 -20.04 15.87
CA GLU A 594 0.40 -18.67 15.44
C GLU A 594 1.91 -18.46 15.16
N ASN A 595 2.74 -19.43 15.55
CA ASN A 595 4.18 -19.49 15.34
C ASN A 595 4.59 -20.39 14.15
N GLU A 596 3.64 -20.96 13.38
CA GLU A 596 3.99 -21.66 12.13
C GLU A 596 4.63 -20.69 11.14
N GLU A 597 5.82 -21.02 10.61
CA GLU A 597 6.61 -20.12 9.76
C GLU A 597 5.78 -19.53 8.60
N ALA A 598 4.89 -20.33 8.02
CA ALA A 598 4.02 -19.93 6.92
C ALA A 598 2.89 -18.96 7.34
N LEU A 599 2.40 -19.05 8.58
CA LEU A 599 1.40 -18.13 9.15
C LEU A 599 2.05 -16.84 9.65
N THR A 600 3.22 -16.94 10.31
CA THR A 600 4.03 -15.79 10.70
C THR A 600 4.46 -14.99 9.47
N CYS A 601 4.98 -15.64 8.41
CA CYS A 601 5.27 -15.00 7.12
C CYS A 601 4.06 -14.29 6.50
N ALA A 602 2.85 -14.86 6.62
CA ALA A 602 1.62 -14.23 6.15
C ALA A 602 1.07 -13.16 7.11
N GLY A 603 1.74 -12.87 8.23
CA GLY A 603 1.29 -11.94 9.27
C GLY A 603 -0.13 -12.23 9.75
N SER A 604 -0.53 -13.51 9.79
CA SER A 604 -1.92 -13.94 9.89
C SER A 604 -2.05 -15.19 10.75
N ALA A 605 -3.17 -15.32 11.46
CA ALA A 605 -3.55 -16.53 12.17
C ALA A 605 -4.86 -17.11 11.64
N PHE A 606 -5.12 -18.39 11.95
CA PHE A 606 -6.29 -19.11 11.48
C PHE A 606 -7.04 -19.76 12.65
N THR A 607 -8.37 -19.66 12.66
CA THR A 607 -9.24 -20.30 13.66
C THR A 607 -10.46 -20.96 13.02
N ARG A 608 -11.10 -21.89 13.74
CA ARG A 608 -12.37 -22.51 13.36
C ARG A 608 -13.29 -22.59 14.57
N HIS A 609 -14.42 -21.89 14.51
CA HIS A 609 -15.47 -21.90 15.52
C HIS A 609 -16.54 -22.92 15.12
N VAL A 610 -16.90 -23.81 16.04
CA VAL A 610 -18.00 -24.77 15.87
C VAL A 610 -19.02 -24.51 16.97
N ILE A 611 -20.14 -23.89 16.60
CA ILE A 611 -21.22 -23.49 17.50
C ILE A 611 -22.37 -24.48 17.32
N ARG A 612 -22.65 -25.29 18.35
CA ARG A 612 -23.75 -26.27 18.33
C ARG A 612 -25.10 -25.56 18.22
N ARG A 613 -26.16 -26.31 17.88
CA ARG A 613 -27.53 -25.79 17.91
C ARG A 613 -27.82 -25.05 19.24
N ASN A 614 -28.51 -23.92 19.17
CA ASN A 614 -28.79 -23.02 20.29
C ASN A 614 -27.54 -22.42 20.98
N GLY A 615 -26.32 -22.67 20.49
CA GLY A 615 -25.10 -22.10 21.03
C GLY A 615 -25.00 -20.59 20.78
N LEU A 616 -24.50 -19.85 21.77
CA LEU A 616 -24.17 -18.43 21.68
C LEU A 616 -22.67 -18.26 21.95
N PHE A 617 -21.91 -17.94 20.91
CA PHE A 617 -20.55 -17.42 21.04
C PHE A 617 -20.63 -16.05 21.72
N LEU A 618 -20.00 -15.93 22.90
CA LEU A 618 -20.18 -14.80 23.79
C LEU A 618 -19.60 -13.49 23.21
N PRO A 619 -20.18 -12.32 23.57
CA PRO A 619 -19.71 -11.03 23.09
C PRO A 619 -18.21 -10.82 23.35
N SER A 620 -17.45 -10.53 22.28
CA SER A 620 -16.02 -10.25 22.35
C SER A 620 -15.56 -9.28 21.27
N TYR A 621 -14.38 -8.67 21.43
CA TYR A 621 -13.72 -7.88 20.39
C TYR A 621 -12.26 -8.33 20.21
N SER A 622 -11.63 -7.97 19.08
CA SER A 622 -10.22 -8.31 18.80
C SER A 622 -9.37 -7.09 18.47
N ASN A 623 -8.05 -7.21 18.65
CA ASN A 623 -7.07 -6.22 18.22
C ASN A 623 -6.78 -6.24 16.70
N SER A 624 -7.17 -7.30 16.00
CA SER A 624 -6.78 -7.57 14.61
C SER A 624 -7.98 -7.69 13.67
N ALA A 625 -7.77 -7.41 12.38
CA ALA A 625 -8.82 -7.47 11.36
C ALA A 625 -9.18 -8.94 11.08
N GLU A 626 -10.47 -9.26 10.97
CA GLU A 626 -10.93 -10.64 10.88
C GLU A 626 -11.99 -10.81 9.78
N LEU A 627 -11.80 -11.82 8.93
CA LEU A 627 -12.83 -12.30 8.01
C LEU A 627 -13.21 -13.74 8.39
N MET A 628 -14.50 -13.97 8.56
CA MET A 628 -15.08 -15.29 8.78
C MET A 628 -15.77 -15.78 7.51
N TYR A 629 -15.55 -17.04 7.11
CA TYR A 629 -16.37 -17.74 6.12
C TYR A 629 -17.28 -18.74 6.83
N VAL A 630 -18.59 -18.68 6.56
CA VAL A 630 -19.54 -19.67 7.09
C VAL A 630 -19.49 -20.92 6.21
N VAL A 631 -18.93 -22.00 6.77
CA VAL A 631 -18.71 -23.29 6.10
C VAL A 631 -20.00 -24.10 6.03
N GLN A 632 -20.80 -24.11 7.10
CA GLN A 632 -22.11 -24.76 7.14
C GLN A 632 -23.01 -24.11 8.20
N GLY A 633 -24.33 -24.30 8.04
CA GLY A 633 -25.35 -23.85 9.00
C GLY A 633 -25.88 -22.44 8.75
N ARG A 634 -26.68 -21.94 9.69
CA ARG A 634 -27.27 -20.59 9.68
C ARG A 634 -27.35 -20.01 11.08
N GLY A 635 -27.15 -18.71 11.23
CA GLY A 635 -27.07 -18.04 12.52
C GLY A 635 -27.47 -16.58 12.48
N LEU A 636 -27.30 -15.94 13.64
CA LEU A 636 -27.42 -14.50 13.85
C LEU A 636 -26.04 -13.96 14.23
N TYR A 637 -25.61 -12.89 13.58
CA TYR A 637 -24.40 -12.14 13.87
C TYR A 637 -24.79 -10.74 14.34
N GLY A 638 -24.49 -10.45 15.60
CA GLY A 638 -24.60 -9.11 16.15
C GLY A 638 -23.22 -8.47 16.26
N VAL A 639 -23.12 -7.20 15.90
CA VAL A 639 -21.91 -6.40 16.07
C VAL A 639 -22.29 -4.99 16.51
N THR A 640 -21.72 -4.54 17.61
CA THR A 640 -21.97 -3.24 18.23
C THR A 640 -20.97 -2.23 17.69
N MET A 641 -21.45 -1.30 16.85
CA MET A 641 -20.68 -0.17 16.36
C MET A 641 -20.70 0.96 17.40
N PRO A 642 -19.55 1.40 17.94
CA PRO A 642 -19.51 2.51 18.90
C PRO A 642 -20.13 3.79 18.32
N GLY A 643 -20.97 4.48 19.10
CA GLY A 643 -21.65 5.71 18.69
C GLY A 643 -22.88 5.53 17.80
N CYS A 644 -23.22 4.30 17.38
CA CYS A 644 -24.43 4.01 16.62
C CYS A 644 -25.64 3.75 17.55
N PRO A 645 -26.84 4.29 17.25
CA PRO A 645 -28.02 4.10 18.07
C PRO A 645 -28.69 2.73 17.86
N GLU A 646 -29.52 2.34 18.82
CA GLU A 646 -30.35 1.14 18.83
C GLU A 646 -31.47 1.27 17.79
N THR A 647 -31.20 0.85 16.55
CA THR A 647 -32.13 0.98 15.42
C THR A 647 -33.21 -0.12 15.37
N TYR A 648 -33.07 -1.21 16.12
CA TYR A 648 -34.09 -2.25 16.28
C TYR A 648 -34.76 -2.06 17.65
N GLN A 649 -36.07 -1.73 17.65
CA GLN A 649 -36.82 -1.33 18.85
C GLN A 649 -38.22 -1.95 18.88
N SER A 650 -38.73 -2.27 20.07
CA SER A 650 -40.08 -2.82 20.27
C SER A 650 -41.04 -1.80 20.93
N ASP A 651 -41.99 -1.28 20.14
CA ASP A 651 -42.99 -0.29 20.59
C ASP A 651 -44.30 -0.95 21.06
N GLU A 652 -44.72 -0.64 22.29
CA GLU A 652 -45.98 -1.12 22.89
C GLU A 652 -47.25 -0.60 22.18
N SER A 653 -47.12 0.46 21.38
CA SER A 653 -48.23 1.21 20.79
C SER A 653 -48.85 0.55 19.54
N GLN A 654 -48.05 -0.15 18.72
CA GLN A 654 -48.49 -0.63 17.40
C GLN A 654 -49.55 -1.75 17.47
N PHE A 655 -49.61 -2.49 18.58
CA PHE A 655 -50.57 -3.59 18.75
C PHE A 655 -51.95 -3.18 19.27
N ARG A 656 -52.17 -1.94 19.74
CA ARG A 656 -53.50 -1.49 20.20
C ARG A 656 -54.54 -1.33 19.08
N GLY A 657 -54.13 -1.38 17.81
CA GLY A 657 -54.99 -1.11 16.66
C GLY A 657 -55.90 -2.26 16.18
N ARG A 658 -55.78 -3.49 16.70
CA ARG A 658 -56.49 -4.67 16.17
C ARG A 658 -57.20 -5.50 17.23
N GLN A 659 -58.34 -5.00 17.72
CA GLN A 659 -59.33 -5.84 18.41
C GLN A 659 -59.78 -6.98 17.47
N GLY A 660 -59.57 -8.24 17.87
CA GLY A 660 -59.81 -9.37 16.96
C GLY A 660 -59.46 -10.76 17.51
N THR A 661 -59.99 -11.09 18.70
CA THR A 661 -60.24 -12.48 19.18
C THR A 661 -59.22 -13.58 18.81
N SER A 662 -58.28 -13.85 19.72
CA SER A 662 -58.15 -15.21 20.31
C SER A 662 -57.10 -15.21 21.41
N GLU A 663 -57.44 -15.81 22.56
CA GLU A 663 -56.46 -16.09 23.61
C GLU A 663 -55.71 -17.38 23.25
N ARG A 664 -54.40 -17.26 23.04
CA ARG A 664 -53.47 -18.39 23.11
C ARG A 664 -52.44 -18.10 24.18
N GLU A 665 -52.61 -18.74 25.32
CA GLU A 665 -51.63 -18.75 26.41
C GLU A 665 -50.30 -19.31 25.90
N GLY A 666 -49.18 -18.63 26.22
CA GLY A 666 -47.83 -19.10 25.88
C GLY A 666 -46.83 -18.01 25.54
N VAL A 667 -47.24 -16.92 24.88
CA VAL A 667 -46.33 -15.81 24.53
C VAL A 667 -46.02 -14.97 25.77
N LYS A 668 -44.87 -15.22 26.41
CA LYS A 668 -44.27 -14.29 27.39
C LYS A 668 -44.13 -12.91 26.73
N ARG A 669 -44.61 -11.86 27.40
CA ARG A 669 -44.66 -10.49 26.85
C ARG A 669 -43.24 -9.92 26.73
N PHE A 670 -42.80 -9.65 25.50
CA PHE A 670 -41.52 -8.98 25.21
C PHE A 670 -41.82 -7.55 24.73
N PHE A 671 -41.61 -6.56 25.61
CA PHE A 671 -41.88 -5.14 25.34
C PHE A 671 -40.74 -4.27 25.89
N GLY A 672 -40.30 -3.28 25.11
CA GLY A 672 -39.37 -2.24 25.55
C GLY A 672 -37.90 -2.47 25.21
N ASP A 673 -37.52 -3.65 24.71
CA ASP A 673 -36.15 -3.93 24.28
C ASP A 673 -35.76 -3.12 23.03
N ARG A 674 -34.47 -2.74 22.98
CA ARG A 674 -33.84 -1.89 21.97
C ARG A 674 -32.37 -2.28 21.79
N HIS A 675 -31.95 -2.61 20.57
CA HIS A 675 -30.55 -2.93 20.27
C HIS A 675 -30.16 -2.50 18.83
N GLN A 676 -28.87 -2.64 18.50
CA GLN A 676 -28.37 -2.39 17.13
C GLN A 676 -28.80 -3.50 16.15
N LYS A 677 -28.60 -3.24 14.84
CA LYS A 677 -28.95 -4.14 13.73
C LYS A 677 -28.25 -5.51 13.83
N VAL A 678 -29.01 -6.53 14.20
CA VAL A 678 -28.62 -7.95 14.04
C VAL A 678 -28.66 -8.32 12.54
N ARG A 679 -27.79 -9.23 12.11
CA ARG A 679 -27.67 -9.69 10.72
C ARG A 679 -27.82 -11.22 10.68
N GLU A 680 -28.64 -11.74 9.78
CA GLU A 680 -28.64 -13.18 9.49
C GLU A 680 -27.37 -13.56 8.72
N ILE A 681 -26.78 -14.71 9.06
CA ILE A 681 -25.61 -15.30 8.38
C ILE A 681 -25.88 -16.77 8.02
N ARG A 682 -25.29 -17.25 6.92
CA ARG A 682 -25.49 -18.62 6.41
C ARG A 682 -24.31 -19.12 5.58
N GLU A 683 -24.28 -20.42 5.30
CA GLU A 683 -23.35 -21.06 4.36
C GLU A 683 -23.10 -20.19 3.10
N GLY A 684 -21.81 -19.98 2.78
CA GLY A 684 -21.40 -19.14 1.67
C GLY A 684 -21.17 -17.66 2.00
N ASP A 685 -21.60 -17.16 3.16
CA ASP A 685 -21.31 -15.79 3.59
C ASP A 685 -19.85 -15.64 4.03
N ILE A 686 -19.17 -14.62 3.49
CA ILE A 686 -18.05 -13.96 4.16
C ILE A 686 -18.63 -12.90 5.08
N VAL A 687 -18.19 -12.88 6.34
CA VAL A 687 -18.56 -11.91 7.37
C VAL A 687 -17.30 -11.13 7.78
N ALA A 688 -17.39 -9.81 7.74
CA ALA A 688 -16.33 -8.88 8.07
C ALA A 688 -16.45 -8.39 9.52
N GLN A 689 -15.40 -8.60 10.31
CA GLN A 689 -15.30 -8.18 11.70
C GLN A 689 -14.26 -7.07 11.84
N ILE A 690 -14.68 -5.96 12.45
CA ILE A 690 -13.87 -4.75 12.61
C ILE A 690 -13.05 -4.84 13.91
N PRO A 691 -11.75 -4.48 13.90
CA PRO A 691 -10.95 -4.37 15.12
C PRO A 691 -11.58 -3.45 16.16
N GLY A 692 -11.60 -3.88 17.42
CA GLY A 692 -12.16 -3.12 18.54
C GLY A 692 -13.69 -3.09 18.66
N THR A 693 -14.46 -3.56 17.66
CA THR A 693 -15.92 -3.64 17.80
C THR A 693 -16.33 -4.96 18.45
N ALA A 694 -17.31 -4.91 19.35
CA ALA A 694 -17.81 -6.10 20.04
C ALA A 694 -18.79 -6.87 19.15
N PHE A 695 -18.62 -8.18 19.04
CA PHE A 695 -19.50 -9.06 18.25
C PHE A 695 -19.86 -10.35 18.98
N TRP A 696 -20.99 -10.94 18.59
CA TRP A 696 -21.50 -12.23 19.07
C TRP A 696 -22.14 -13.02 17.93
N ILE A 697 -22.20 -14.34 18.07
CA ILE A 697 -22.78 -15.24 17.07
C ILE A 697 -23.69 -16.26 17.74
N HIS A 698 -24.94 -16.35 17.32
CA HIS A 698 -25.91 -17.35 17.80
C HIS A 698 -26.31 -18.33 16.69
N ASN A 699 -26.28 -19.63 16.98
CA ASN A 699 -26.75 -20.67 16.07
C ASN A 699 -28.25 -20.93 16.23
N LYS A 700 -29.06 -20.30 15.37
CA LYS A 700 -30.51 -20.58 15.19
C LYS A 700 -30.80 -21.71 14.18
N GLY A 701 -29.78 -22.44 13.75
CA GLY A 701 -29.88 -23.60 12.86
C GLY A 701 -30.28 -24.88 13.59
N GLN A 702 -30.55 -25.93 12.81
CA GLN A 702 -30.73 -27.30 13.32
C GLN A 702 -29.42 -28.10 13.27
N SER A 703 -28.49 -27.72 12.39
CA SER A 703 -27.11 -28.22 12.34
C SER A 703 -26.20 -27.37 13.23
N ASP A 704 -24.97 -27.85 13.44
CA ASP A 704 -23.89 -26.98 13.90
C ASP A 704 -23.63 -25.86 12.88
N LEU A 705 -23.25 -24.70 13.40
CA LEU A 705 -22.82 -23.52 12.65
C LEU A 705 -21.29 -23.49 12.71
N VAL A 706 -20.64 -23.66 11.57
CA VAL A 706 -19.18 -23.69 11.48
C VAL A 706 -18.69 -22.46 10.75
N LEU A 707 -17.82 -21.70 11.40
CA LEU A 707 -17.10 -20.59 10.81
C LEU A 707 -15.60 -20.89 10.83
N ILE A 708 -14.91 -20.55 9.76
CA ILE A 708 -13.46 -20.45 9.73
C ILE A 708 -13.08 -18.97 9.66
N SER A 709 -12.09 -18.53 10.43
CA SER A 709 -11.62 -17.15 10.41
C SER A 709 -10.14 -17.03 10.10
N ILE A 710 -9.81 -16.04 9.27
CA ILE A 710 -8.48 -15.45 9.23
C ILE A 710 -8.46 -14.25 10.18
N ILE A 711 -7.40 -14.14 10.97
CA ILE A 711 -7.13 -12.96 11.80
C ILE A 711 -5.82 -12.36 11.29
N TYR A 712 -5.87 -11.19 10.68
CA TYR A 712 -4.72 -10.52 10.07
C TYR A 712 -3.97 -9.73 11.15
N THR A 713 -2.91 -10.32 11.69
CA THR A 713 -2.22 -9.81 12.89
C THR A 713 -1.18 -8.74 12.58
N SER A 714 -0.58 -8.74 11.38
CA SER A 714 0.27 -7.64 10.90
C SER A 714 -0.50 -6.42 10.38
N ASN A 715 -1.84 -6.50 10.33
CA ASN A 715 -2.71 -5.47 9.79
C ASN A 715 -2.52 -4.08 10.43
N GLU A 716 -2.65 -3.03 9.61
CA GLU A 716 -2.53 -1.64 10.06
C GLU A 716 -3.58 -1.19 11.10
N GLN A 717 -4.65 -1.94 11.40
CA GLN A 717 -5.47 -1.62 12.58
C GLN A 717 -4.84 -2.09 13.90
N ASN A 718 -4.11 -3.22 13.91
CA ASN A 718 -3.58 -3.81 15.15
C ASN A 718 -2.42 -2.99 15.73
N GLN A 719 -2.70 -2.09 16.68
CA GLN A 719 -1.69 -1.20 17.27
C GLN A 719 -0.84 -1.84 18.38
N LEU A 720 -1.12 -3.10 18.74
CA LEU A 720 -0.41 -3.81 19.80
C LEU A 720 0.84 -4.50 19.22
N ASP A 721 0.78 -5.80 19.03
CA ASP A 721 1.80 -6.66 18.43
C ASP A 721 1.09 -7.83 17.72
N GLN A 722 1.83 -8.68 16.99
CA GLN A 722 1.28 -9.77 16.18
C GLN A 722 0.51 -10.85 16.97
N ASN A 723 0.49 -10.84 18.32
CA ASN A 723 -0.27 -11.83 19.09
C ASN A 723 -1.79 -11.58 18.99
N ILE A 724 -2.54 -12.65 18.73
CA ILE A 724 -4.02 -12.64 18.71
C ILE A 724 -4.53 -12.32 20.12
N ARG A 725 -5.44 -11.35 20.24
CA ARG A 725 -6.20 -11.11 21.47
C ARG A 725 -7.69 -11.08 21.16
N LYS A 726 -8.46 -11.90 21.87
CA LYS A 726 -9.93 -11.85 21.95
C LYS A 726 -10.26 -11.41 23.37
N PHE A 727 -10.87 -10.24 23.49
CA PHE A 727 -11.29 -9.63 24.75
C PHE A 727 -12.78 -9.93 24.94
N PHE A 728 -13.13 -10.82 25.87
CA PHE A 728 -14.53 -11.19 26.11
C PHE A 728 -15.20 -10.19 27.06
N LEU A 729 -16.51 -9.97 26.88
CA LEU A 729 -17.34 -9.14 27.75
C LEU A 729 -18.24 -9.98 28.69
N ALA A 730 -18.16 -11.30 28.60
CA ALA A 730 -18.98 -12.24 29.37
C ALA A 730 -18.28 -13.60 29.49
N GLY A 731 -18.73 -14.41 30.46
CA GLY A 731 -18.22 -15.77 30.69
C GLY A 731 -16.80 -15.80 31.26
N ASN A 732 -16.16 -16.96 31.14
CA ASN A 732 -14.81 -17.19 31.67
C ASN A 732 -14.06 -18.23 30.81
N PRO A 733 -13.34 -17.81 29.75
CA PRO A 733 -12.63 -18.74 28.86
C PRO A 733 -11.36 -19.37 29.46
N GLN A 734 -10.91 -18.97 30.66
CA GLN A 734 -9.60 -19.39 31.20
C GLN A 734 -9.54 -20.85 31.70
N GLU A 735 -10.63 -21.43 32.21
CA GLU A 735 -10.60 -22.82 32.73
C GLU A 735 -10.61 -23.90 31.64
N GLY A 736 -11.01 -23.57 30.40
CA GLY A 736 -11.22 -24.54 29.31
C GLY A 736 -9.96 -25.26 28.78
N SER A 737 -8.76 -24.88 29.24
CA SER A 737 -7.47 -25.40 28.72
C SER A 737 -6.86 -26.54 29.57
N GLN A 738 -7.42 -26.90 30.72
CA GLN A 738 -6.75 -27.79 31.70
C GLN A 738 -6.76 -29.30 31.35
N GLY A 739 -7.04 -29.70 30.11
CA GLY A 739 -7.05 -31.10 29.67
C GLY A 739 -5.68 -31.73 29.40
N GLY A 740 -4.64 -30.92 29.18
CA GLY A 740 -3.31 -31.38 28.75
C GLY A 740 -2.46 -32.02 29.86
N ARG A 741 -2.01 -33.27 29.66
CA ARG A 741 -1.09 -33.95 30.61
C ARG A 741 0.30 -33.32 30.61
N ARG A 742 0.87 -33.14 31.81
CA ARG A 742 2.18 -32.52 32.04
C ARG A 742 3.33 -33.20 31.26
N HIS A 743 3.96 -32.46 30.36
CA HIS A 743 5.39 -32.63 30.05
C HIS A 743 6.08 -31.25 30.14
N ARG A 744 6.77 -30.98 31.25
CA ARG A 744 7.49 -29.71 31.46
C ARG A 744 8.87 -29.76 30.81
N THR A 745 8.94 -29.40 29.52
CA THR A 745 10.20 -28.98 28.89
C THR A 745 10.37 -27.47 29.10
N ARG A 746 11.59 -27.01 29.39
CA ARG A 746 11.83 -25.70 30.02
C ARG A 746 12.27 -24.63 29.02
N GLY A 747 11.36 -24.19 28.15
CA GLY A 747 11.59 -23.08 27.21
C GLY A 747 10.31 -22.60 26.52
N SER A 748 10.16 -21.27 26.43
CA SER A 748 9.29 -20.51 25.52
C SER A 748 7.99 -21.19 25.00
N GLN A 749 6.93 -21.13 25.81
CA GLN A 749 5.56 -20.98 25.30
C GLN A 749 4.84 -19.95 26.16
N GLN A 750 4.29 -18.91 25.54
CA GLN A 750 3.57 -17.83 26.20
C GLN A 750 2.06 -18.06 25.97
N GLU A 751 1.42 -18.79 26.89
CA GLU A 751 0.00 -19.16 26.76
C GLU A 751 -0.89 -17.94 26.48
N THR A 752 -1.57 -17.94 25.33
CA THR A 752 -2.45 -16.87 24.85
C THR A 752 -3.76 -16.84 25.67
N LYS A 753 -3.68 -16.31 26.90
CA LYS A 753 -4.82 -16.26 27.83
C LYS A 753 -5.89 -15.26 27.38
N TYR A 754 -7.00 -15.78 26.86
CA TYR A 754 -8.24 -15.01 26.73
C TYR A 754 -8.92 -14.87 28.09
N GLY A 755 -9.62 -13.75 28.32
CA GLY A 755 -10.31 -13.48 29.58
C GLY A 755 -11.49 -12.53 29.37
N ASN A 756 -12.38 -12.49 30.35
CA ASN A 756 -13.45 -11.51 30.44
C ASN A 756 -12.87 -10.20 31.01
N VAL A 757 -13.04 -9.08 30.31
CA VAL A 757 -12.45 -7.78 30.70
C VAL A 757 -12.89 -7.32 32.09
N PHE A 758 -14.11 -7.67 32.51
CA PHE A 758 -14.65 -7.27 33.81
C PHE A 758 -13.91 -7.91 34.99
N GLN A 759 -13.23 -9.05 34.78
CA GLN A 759 -12.37 -9.69 35.80
C GLN A 759 -11.17 -8.82 36.21
N GLY A 760 -10.79 -7.83 35.39
CA GLY A 760 -9.71 -6.88 35.68
C GLY A 760 -10.12 -5.68 36.54
N PHE A 761 -11.40 -5.55 36.92
CA PHE A 761 -11.95 -4.44 37.69
C PHE A 761 -12.40 -4.86 39.09
N ASP A 762 -12.50 -3.87 39.97
CA ASP A 762 -12.96 -4.01 41.34
C ASP A 762 -14.49 -4.15 41.44
N ASP A 763 -14.96 -4.90 42.43
CA ASP A 763 -16.39 -5.18 42.63
C ASP A 763 -17.19 -3.94 43.05
N GLU A 764 -16.65 -3.08 43.93
CA GLU A 764 -17.34 -1.87 44.39
C GLU A 764 -17.41 -0.84 43.26
N LEU A 765 -16.31 -0.69 42.51
CA LEU A 765 -16.28 0.18 41.33
C LEU A 765 -17.24 -0.26 40.23
N LEU A 766 -17.41 -1.57 39.99
CA LEU A 766 -18.38 -2.08 39.03
C LEU A 766 -19.84 -1.89 39.50
N GLN A 767 -20.11 -2.01 40.80
CA GLN A 767 -21.43 -1.70 41.37
C GLN A 767 -21.80 -0.23 41.17
N GLU A 768 -20.90 0.69 41.50
CA GLU A 768 -21.09 2.13 41.31
C GLU A 768 -21.23 2.51 39.82
N THR A 769 -20.39 1.93 38.94
CA THR A 769 -20.37 2.29 37.51
C THR A 769 -21.64 1.85 36.76
N PHE A 770 -22.24 0.73 37.16
CA PHE A 770 -23.43 0.18 36.50
C PHE A 770 -24.75 0.42 37.25
N ASP A 771 -24.71 0.98 38.48
CA ASP A 771 -25.85 1.10 39.41
C ASP A 771 -26.52 -0.27 39.70
N VAL A 772 -25.71 -1.23 40.17
CA VAL A 772 -26.12 -2.63 40.40
C VAL A 772 -25.65 -3.19 41.74
N GLU A 773 -26.36 -4.21 42.24
CA GLU A 773 -25.95 -4.98 43.42
C GLU A 773 -24.67 -5.81 43.17
N SER A 774 -23.87 -6.03 44.23
CA SER A 774 -22.65 -6.88 44.19
C SER A 774 -22.86 -8.23 43.53
N ASP A 775 -23.98 -8.88 43.82
CA ASP A 775 -24.34 -10.18 43.26
C ASP A 775 -24.58 -10.15 41.75
N LEU A 776 -24.84 -8.99 41.15
CA LEU A 776 -24.93 -8.82 39.70
C LEU A 776 -23.57 -8.41 39.11
N ALA A 777 -22.82 -7.53 39.77
CA ALA A 777 -21.44 -7.19 39.38
C ALA A 777 -20.54 -8.44 39.29
N ARG A 778 -20.55 -9.30 40.31
CA ARG A 778 -19.78 -10.57 40.32
C ARG A 778 -20.21 -11.55 39.22
N LYS A 779 -21.49 -11.56 38.84
CA LYS A 779 -21.99 -12.33 37.68
C LYS A 779 -21.50 -11.77 36.34
N VAL A 780 -21.36 -10.45 36.20
CA VAL A 780 -20.78 -9.80 35.00
C VAL A 780 -19.28 -10.11 34.84
N LYS A 781 -18.54 -10.20 35.95
CA LYS A 781 -17.15 -10.71 35.97
C LYS A 781 -17.04 -12.20 35.61
N GLY A 782 -18.10 -12.97 35.85
CA GLY A 782 -18.18 -14.39 35.49
C GLY A 782 -17.21 -15.29 36.27
N GLU A 783 -16.87 -14.93 37.51
CA GLU A 783 -15.83 -15.62 38.29
C GLU A 783 -16.16 -17.10 38.56
N ASP A 784 -17.42 -17.39 38.87
CA ASP A 784 -17.97 -18.75 39.04
C ASP A 784 -18.41 -19.41 37.72
N ASP A 785 -18.31 -18.73 36.57
CA ASP A 785 -18.74 -19.30 35.28
C ASP A 785 -17.72 -20.32 34.75
N ARG A 786 -18.23 -21.47 34.30
CA ARG A 786 -17.43 -22.59 33.76
C ARG A 786 -17.84 -23.01 32.34
N ARG A 787 -18.76 -22.27 31.72
CA ARG A 787 -19.34 -22.62 30.41
C ARG A 787 -18.40 -22.27 29.23
N GLY A 788 -17.33 -21.53 29.50
CA GLY A 788 -16.33 -21.14 28.50
C GLY A 788 -16.79 -19.94 27.67
N HIS A 789 -16.55 -20.01 26.35
CA HIS A 789 -16.77 -18.91 25.40
C HIS A 789 -17.98 -19.12 24.46
N ILE A 790 -18.63 -20.29 24.49
CA ILE A 790 -19.84 -20.61 23.73
C ILE A 790 -20.83 -21.30 24.66
N VAL A 791 -21.92 -20.61 25.01
CA VAL A 791 -22.91 -21.05 26.01
C VAL A 791 -24.19 -21.58 25.37
N GLU A 792 -24.91 -22.47 26.06
CA GLU A 792 -26.20 -23.00 25.60
C GLU A 792 -27.34 -22.05 25.97
N VAL A 793 -28.09 -21.57 24.97
CA VAL A 793 -29.34 -20.83 25.21
C VAL A 793 -30.49 -21.83 25.37
N ARG A 794 -30.96 -21.99 26.61
CA ARG A 794 -31.92 -23.03 27.03
C ARG A 794 -33.38 -22.75 26.64
N GLU A 795 -33.78 -21.48 26.64
CA GLU A 795 -35.01 -21.01 25.98
C GLU A 795 -34.63 -20.44 24.59
N GLU A 796 -35.60 -20.03 23.76
CA GLU A 796 -35.29 -19.36 22.49
C GLU A 796 -34.61 -17.99 22.76
N LEU A 797 -33.62 -17.60 21.95
CA LEU A 797 -32.93 -16.32 22.11
C LEU A 797 -33.85 -15.16 21.67
N GLN A 798 -34.59 -14.61 22.63
CA GLN A 798 -35.53 -13.51 22.40
C GLN A 798 -34.78 -12.21 22.10
N ILE A 799 -34.93 -11.70 20.88
CA ILE A 799 -34.39 -10.43 20.39
C ILE A 799 -35.43 -9.71 19.51
N VAL A 800 -35.31 -8.38 19.37
CA VAL A 800 -36.10 -7.59 18.43
C VAL A 800 -35.55 -7.77 17.00
N HIS A 801 -35.87 -8.90 16.39
CA HIS A 801 -35.66 -9.12 14.95
C HIS A 801 -36.95 -8.87 14.16
N PRO A 802 -36.89 -8.33 12.93
CA PRO A 802 -38.07 -8.28 12.06
C PRO A 802 -38.72 -9.66 11.92
N MET A 803 -40.01 -9.75 12.23
CA MET A 803 -40.76 -11.02 12.12
C MET A 803 -40.81 -11.48 10.67
N ILE A 804 -40.25 -12.67 10.41
CA ILE A 804 -40.26 -13.32 9.10
C ILE A 804 -41.48 -14.24 9.06
N GLU A 805 -42.45 -13.92 8.21
CA GLU A 805 -43.44 -14.90 7.75
C GLU A 805 -42.69 -15.97 6.94
N GLU A 806 -42.49 -17.17 7.51
CA GLU A 806 -41.85 -18.28 6.80
C GLU A 806 -42.69 -18.69 5.58
N GLY A 807 -42.18 -18.45 4.38
CA GLY A 807 -42.85 -18.75 3.13
C GLY A 807 -41.89 -18.78 1.94
N GLU A 808 -42.14 -19.68 1.01
CA GLU A 808 -41.33 -19.82 -0.21
C GLU A 808 -41.38 -18.53 -1.05
N GLY A 809 -40.22 -18.10 -1.57
CA GLY A 809 -40.05 -16.81 -2.25
C GLY A 809 -39.52 -15.67 -1.37
N TRP A 810 -39.33 -15.85 -0.05
CA TRP A 810 -38.75 -14.80 0.81
C TRP A 810 -37.33 -14.40 0.41
N GLU A 811 -36.49 -15.35 -0.05
CA GLU A 811 -35.14 -14.99 -0.54
C GLU A 811 -35.18 -14.05 -1.75
N GLU A 812 -36.16 -14.23 -2.64
CA GLU A 812 -36.31 -13.40 -3.83
C GLU A 812 -36.81 -12.01 -3.44
N ARG A 813 -37.72 -11.93 -2.45
CA ARG A 813 -38.17 -10.66 -1.87
C ARG A 813 -37.11 -9.92 -1.05
N GLU A 814 -36.22 -10.61 -0.32
CA GLU A 814 -35.10 -9.92 0.33
C GLU A 814 -34.08 -9.45 -0.70
N ARG A 815 -33.73 -10.30 -1.69
CA ARG A 815 -32.90 -9.88 -2.84
C ARG A 815 -33.53 -8.69 -3.58
N GLU A 816 -34.85 -8.66 -3.77
CA GLU A 816 -35.53 -7.48 -4.34
C GLU A 816 -35.43 -6.27 -3.43
N ARG A 817 -35.68 -6.40 -2.12
CA ARG A 817 -35.60 -5.27 -1.17
C ARG A 817 -34.18 -4.72 -0.99
N GLU A 818 -33.14 -5.56 -1.01
CA GLU A 818 -31.75 -5.11 -1.05
C GLU A 818 -31.45 -4.42 -2.39
N ARG A 819 -31.82 -5.02 -3.52
CA ARG A 819 -31.65 -4.41 -4.85
C ARG A 819 -32.48 -3.12 -5.04
N GLU A 820 -33.62 -2.98 -4.40
CA GLU A 820 -34.42 -1.75 -4.40
C GLU A 820 -33.77 -0.68 -3.54
N ARG A 821 -33.25 -1.03 -2.35
CA ARG A 821 -32.47 -0.09 -1.52
C ARG A 821 -31.18 0.35 -2.21
N GLU A 822 -30.45 -0.56 -2.87
CA GLU A 822 -29.30 -0.24 -3.73
C GLU A 822 -29.74 0.75 -4.83
N ARG A 823 -30.82 0.47 -5.57
CA ARG A 823 -31.38 1.40 -6.59
C ARG A 823 -31.88 2.72 -6.01
N GLU A 824 -32.39 2.77 -4.78
CA GLU A 824 -32.84 4.00 -4.14
C GLU A 824 -31.66 4.86 -3.68
N MET A 825 -30.59 4.24 -3.16
CA MET A 825 -29.32 4.92 -2.86
C MET A 825 -28.68 5.48 -4.15
N GLU A 826 -28.61 4.69 -5.23
CA GLU A 826 -28.16 5.16 -6.55
C GLU A 826 -29.00 6.33 -7.09
N ARG A 827 -30.34 6.27 -6.93
CA ARG A 827 -31.26 7.31 -7.42
C ARG A 827 -31.23 8.58 -6.57
N GLY A 828 -30.96 8.46 -5.27
CA GLY A 828 -30.90 9.58 -4.33
C GLY A 828 -29.93 10.67 -4.77
N SER A 829 -28.72 10.27 -5.18
CA SER A 829 -27.65 11.18 -5.63
C SER A 829 -27.94 11.93 -6.93
N SER A 830 -29.00 11.59 -7.67
CA SER A 830 -29.26 12.14 -9.02
C SER A 830 -30.49 13.06 -9.15
N ARG A 831 -31.37 13.16 -8.14
CA ARG A 831 -32.64 13.93 -8.28
C ARG A 831 -33.16 14.59 -7.00
N ARG A 832 -32.61 15.76 -6.63
CA ARG A 832 -33.33 16.68 -5.71
C ARG A 832 -32.99 18.18 -5.80
N ARG A 833 -33.04 18.76 -7.01
CA ARG A 833 -33.03 20.22 -7.20
C ARG A 833 -34.46 20.79 -7.16
N GLY A 834 -35.09 20.81 -5.97
CA GLY A 834 -36.46 21.34 -5.82
C GLY A 834 -37.13 21.06 -4.46
N SER A 835 -37.04 22.04 -3.56
CA SER A 835 -37.89 22.39 -2.39
C SER A 835 -38.50 21.32 -1.45
N SER A 836 -38.44 21.66 -0.16
CA SER A 836 -39.22 21.17 1.00
C SER A 836 -38.74 19.89 1.75
N SER A 837 -38.60 20.05 3.07
CA SER A 837 -38.18 19.04 4.06
C SER A 837 -36.91 18.25 3.74
N GLN A 838 -35.74 18.82 4.07
CA GLN A 838 -34.53 18.03 4.28
C GLN A 838 -34.70 17.19 5.55
N ARG A 839 -34.92 15.88 5.39
CA ARG A 839 -34.26 14.91 6.27
C ARG A 839 -32.90 14.66 5.64
N GLN A 840 -31.83 15.02 6.34
CA GLN A 840 -30.50 14.52 6.04
C GLN A 840 -30.42 13.12 6.64
N ASN A 841 -29.97 12.14 5.85
CA ASN A 841 -29.68 10.79 6.33
C ASN A 841 -28.51 10.90 7.35
N GLY A 842 -28.72 10.55 8.61
CA GLY A 842 -27.68 10.68 9.63
C GLY A 842 -26.66 9.53 9.60
N ALA A 843 -25.81 9.49 10.63
CA ALA A 843 -24.83 8.42 10.80
C ALA A 843 -25.51 7.04 10.95
N GLU A 844 -26.71 7.03 11.55
CA GLU A 844 -27.58 5.88 11.73
C GLU A 844 -28.08 5.25 10.41
N GLU A 845 -28.16 6.03 9.33
CA GLU A 845 -28.56 5.55 7.99
C GLU A 845 -27.37 5.23 7.07
N THR A 846 -26.15 5.68 7.41
CA THR A 846 -24.96 5.62 6.54
C THR A 846 -23.84 4.75 7.10
N LEU A 847 -23.18 5.18 8.18
CA LEU A 847 -22.08 4.45 8.81
C LEU A 847 -22.60 3.20 9.56
N CYS A 848 -23.69 3.35 10.31
CA CYS A 848 -24.23 2.30 11.17
C CYS A 848 -24.94 1.16 10.41
N THR A 849 -25.41 1.43 9.20
CA THR A 849 -26.08 0.46 8.31
C THR A 849 -25.10 -0.41 7.52
N MET A 850 -23.79 -0.10 7.55
CA MET A 850 -22.77 -0.64 6.64
C MET A 850 -22.85 -2.14 6.40
N ARG A 851 -22.54 -2.53 5.15
CA ARG A 851 -22.53 -3.92 4.68
C ARG A 851 -21.29 -4.63 5.25
N LEU A 852 -21.54 -5.65 6.06
CA LEU A 852 -20.52 -6.47 6.75
C LEU A 852 -20.58 -7.95 6.36
N ARG A 853 -21.46 -8.33 5.43
CA ARG A 853 -21.42 -9.67 4.82
C ARG A 853 -21.64 -9.62 3.32
N GLU A 854 -21.12 -10.62 2.64
CA GLU A 854 -21.43 -10.91 1.25
C GLU A 854 -21.42 -12.41 0.99
N ASN A 855 -22.40 -12.92 0.23
CA ASN A 855 -22.47 -14.33 -0.11
C ASN A 855 -21.69 -14.60 -1.40
N ILE A 856 -20.60 -15.36 -1.26
CA ILE A 856 -19.66 -15.67 -2.35
C ILE A 856 -19.93 -17.03 -3.01
N ASP A 857 -21.02 -17.70 -2.63
CA ASP A 857 -21.29 -19.06 -3.11
C ASP A 857 -22.28 -19.15 -4.28
N ASN A 858 -23.05 -18.09 -4.58
CA ASN A 858 -23.95 -18.11 -5.74
C ASN A 858 -23.15 -18.37 -7.04
N PRO A 859 -23.38 -19.49 -7.78
CA PRO A 859 -22.67 -19.80 -9.02
C PRO A 859 -22.87 -18.76 -10.13
N GLU A 860 -23.95 -17.98 -10.10
CA GLU A 860 -24.20 -16.88 -11.05
C GLU A 860 -23.21 -15.70 -10.88
N ARG A 861 -22.52 -15.63 -9.73
CA ARG A 861 -21.53 -14.59 -9.39
C ARG A 861 -20.09 -15.08 -9.60
N ALA A 862 -19.87 -15.99 -10.56
CA ALA A 862 -18.54 -16.50 -10.87
C ALA A 862 -17.81 -15.60 -11.88
N ASP A 863 -16.83 -14.84 -11.42
CA ASP A 863 -15.98 -13.98 -12.27
C ASP A 863 -15.19 -14.81 -13.31
N TYR A 864 -14.83 -16.04 -12.93
CA TYR A 864 -14.24 -17.02 -13.84
C TYR A 864 -15.10 -18.28 -13.85
N TYR A 865 -15.76 -18.57 -14.98
CA TYR A 865 -16.54 -19.79 -15.16
C TYR A 865 -16.10 -20.57 -16.40
N ASN A 866 -15.99 -21.89 -16.25
CA ASN A 866 -15.84 -22.84 -17.35
C ASN A 866 -16.76 -24.04 -17.07
N PRO A 867 -17.81 -24.27 -17.89
CA PRO A 867 -18.83 -25.30 -17.63
C PRO A 867 -18.32 -26.75 -17.68
N ARG A 868 -17.04 -26.98 -18.04
CA ARG A 868 -16.40 -28.29 -18.04
C ARG A 868 -15.25 -28.42 -17.03
N ALA A 869 -15.08 -27.42 -16.17
CA ALA A 869 -13.92 -27.35 -15.28
C ALA A 869 -14.21 -26.75 -13.90
N GLY A 870 -15.13 -25.80 -13.78
CA GLY A 870 -15.49 -25.19 -12.50
C GLY A 870 -15.72 -23.69 -12.55
N ARG A 871 -15.76 -23.08 -11.35
CA ARG A 871 -15.95 -21.65 -11.13
C ARG A 871 -14.98 -21.10 -10.08
N ILE A 872 -14.71 -19.79 -10.17
CA ILE A 872 -14.08 -18.99 -9.13
C ILE A 872 -14.89 -17.69 -8.96
N THR A 873 -15.25 -17.37 -7.73
CA THR A 873 -15.88 -16.11 -7.29
C THR A 873 -14.92 -15.39 -6.35
N THR A 874 -14.66 -14.12 -6.60
CA THR A 874 -13.79 -13.25 -5.81
C THR A 874 -14.59 -12.23 -5.00
N LEU A 875 -14.00 -11.75 -3.91
CA LEU A 875 -14.60 -10.77 -3.01
C LEU A 875 -13.53 -9.79 -2.54
N ASN A 876 -13.59 -8.58 -3.07
CA ASN A 876 -12.65 -7.48 -2.89
C ASN A 876 -13.39 -6.19 -2.48
N SER A 877 -12.67 -5.08 -2.26
CA SER A 877 -13.27 -3.81 -1.85
C SER A 877 -14.28 -3.21 -2.85
N PHE A 878 -14.20 -3.54 -4.15
CA PHE A 878 -15.24 -3.16 -5.13
C PHE A 878 -16.58 -3.86 -4.87
N SER A 879 -16.56 -5.07 -4.30
CA SER A 879 -17.76 -5.88 -4.02
C SER A 879 -18.28 -5.74 -2.58
N LEU A 880 -17.41 -5.44 -1.61
CA LEU A 880 -17.74 -5.28 -0.20
C LEU A 880 -16.84 -4.17 0.40
N PRO A 881 -17.27 -2.89 0.39
CA PRO A 881 -16.37 -1.75 0.63
C PRO A 881 -15.57 -1.76 1.94
N ILE A 882 -16.11 -2.35 3.02
CA ILE A 882 -15.40 -2.51 4.30
C ILE A 882 -14.08 -3.29 4.16
N LEU A 883 -13.92 -4.11 3.12
CA LEU A 883 -12.69 -4.84 2.84
C LEU A 883 -11.48 -3.91 2.58
N SER A 884 -11.69 -2.69 2.08
CA SER A 884 -10.60 -1.71 1.90
C SER A 884 -10.00 -1.30 3.25
N PHE A 885 -10.86 -0.98 4.23
CA PHE A 885 -10.45 -0.66 5.60
C PHE A 885 -9.78 -1.84 6.31
N LEU A 886 -10.22 -3.07 6.04
CA LEU A 886 -9.63 -4.29 6.60
C LEU A 886 -8.36 -4.75 5.89
N GLN A 887 -8.09 -4.27 4.68
CA GLN A 887 -7.01 -4.75 3.79
C GLN A 887 -7.03 -6.27 3.57
N LEU A 888 -8.23 -6.84 3.39
CA LEU A 888 -8.44 -8.28 3.22
C LEU A 888 -9.39 -8.58 2.06
N SER A 889 -9.17 -9.69 1.35
CA SER A 889 -10.10 -10.20 0.33
C SER A 889 -10.27 -11.71 0.42
N ALA A 890 -11.25 -12.26 -0.29
CA ALA A 890 -11.56 -13.68 -0.32
C ALA A 890 -11.81 -14.20 -1.75
N GLU A 891 -11.66 -15.51 -1.94
CA GLU A 891 -11.91 -16.21 -3.20
C GLU A 891 -12.55 -17.57 -2.87
N LYS A 892 -13.79 -17.85 -3.31
CA LYS A 892 -14.34 -19.22 -3.33
C LYS A 892 -14.09 -19.85 -4.70
N GLY A 893 -13.52 -21.04 -4.70
CA GLY A 893 -13.29 -21.84 -5.89
C GLY A 893 -13.96 -23.20 -5.81
N VAL A 894 -14.47 -23.66 -6.95
CA VAL A 894 -15.08 -24.98 -7.13
C VAL A 894 -14.53 -25.55 -8.43
N LEU A 895 -13.66 -26.56 -8.35
CA LEU A 895 -13.20 -27.33 -9.50
C LEU A 895 -14.00 -28.63 -9.62
N TYR A 896 -14.39 -28.97 -10.84
CA TYR A 896 -14.96 -30.27 -11.18
C TYR A 896 -13.87 -31.35 -11.29
N LYS A 897 -14.29 -32.61 -11.40
CA LYS A 897 -13.40 -33.77 -11.53
C LYS A 897 -12.25 -33.54 -12.53
N ASP A 898 -11.03 -33.85 -12.11
CA ASP A 898 -9.78 -33.77 -12.90
C ASP A 898 -9.42 -32.38 -13.46
N ALA A 899 -10.19 -31.33 -13.14
CA ALA A 899 -9.98 -29.97 -13.63
C ALA A 899 -8.80 -29.27 -12.94
N VAL A 900 -8.30 -28.20 -13.57
CA VAL A 900 -7.06 -27.51 -13.17
C VAL A 900 -7.29 -26.01 -13.09
N VAL A 901 -6.90 -25.36 -11.99
CA VAL A 901 -6.63 -23.90 -12.01
C VAL A 901 -5.26 -23.68 -12.62
N ALA A 902 -5.13 -22.70 -13.51
CA ALA A 902 -3.85 -22.31 -14.09
C ALA A 902 -2.74 -22.17 -13.03
N PRO A 903 -1.49 -22.60 -13.33
CA PRO A 903 -0.37 -22.26 -12.46
C PRO A 903 -0.31 -20.75 -12.35
N SER A 904 -0.27 -20.21 -11.13
CA SER A 904 -0.40 -18.78 -10.89
C SER A 904 0.33 -18.34 -9.63
N TYR A 905 0.72 -17.07 -9.58
CA TYR A 905 1.34 -16.45 -8.40
C TYR A 905 0.61 -15.16 -8.00
N TYR A 906 0.70 -14.81 -6.72
CA TYR A 906 -0.03 -13.69 -6.12
C TYR A 906 0.90 -12.49 -5.93
N MET A 907 0.64 -11.38 -6.62
CA MET A 907 1.61 -10.29 -6.77
C MET A 907 1.73 -9.38 -5.55
N ASN A 908 0.65 -9.24 -4.77
CA ASN A 908 0.51 -8.26 -3.69
C ASN A 908 -0.14 -8.85 -2.42
N SER A 909 -0.20 -10.18 -2.29
CA SER A 909 -0.87 -10.83 -1.15
C SER A 909 -0.39 -12.27 -0.95
N HIS A 910 -0.47 -12.74 0.29
CA HIS A 910 -0.43 -14.15 0.63
C HIS A 910 -1.83 -14.75 0.42
N ALA A 911 -1.92 -16.07 0.25
CA ALA A 911 -3.18 -16.81 0.19
C ALA A 911 -3.26 -17.81 1.35
N LEU A 912 -4.32 -17.75 2.15
CA LEU A 912 -4.60 -18.77 3.17
C LEU A 912 -5.78 -19.62 2.68
N ILE A 913 -5.48 -20.79 2.12
CA ILE A 913 -6.44 -21.71 1.51
C ILE A 913 -6.99 -22.64 2.58
N TYR A 914 -8.31 -22.74 2.70
CA TYR A 914 -9.02 -23.78 3.45
C TYR A 914 -9.84 -24.63 2.50
N VAL A 915 -9.76 -25.97 2.61
CA VAL A 915 -10.54 -26.88 1.76
C VAL A 915 -11.91 -27.14 2.37
N LEU A 916 -12.94 -26.82 1.59
CA LEU A 916 -14.35 -26.97 1.98
C LEU A 916 -14.89 -28.37 1.69
N ARG A 917 -14.57 -28.95 0.51
CA ARG A 917 -15.02 -30.28 0.08
C ARG A 917 -14.03 -30.92 -0.91
N GLY A 918 -13.92 -32.25 -0.88
CA GLY A 918 -13.14 -33.04 -1.85
C GLY A 918 -11.63 -32.86 -1.67
N ASN A 919 -10.85 -32.97 -2.77
CA ASN A 919 -9.39 -32.86 -2.70
C ASN A 919 -8.71 -32.39 -3.99
N ALA A 920 -7.52 -31.77 -3.84
CA ALA A 920 -6.64 -31.45 -4.96
C ALA A 920 -5.21 -31.98 -4.72
N ARG A 921 -4.50 -32.29 -5.81
CA ARG A 921 -3.03 -32.17 -5.78
C ARG A 921 -2.71 -30.69 -5.94
N VAL A 922 -1.95 -30.16 -5.01
CA VAL A 922 -1.42 -28.80 -5.04
C VAL A 922 0.10 -28.90 -5.08
N GLN A 923 0.72 -28.12 -5.97
CA GLN A 923 2.16 -27.89 -5.98
C GLN A 923 2.39 -26.40 -5.78
N ILE A 924 3.40 -26.05 -4.97
CA ILE A 924 3.87 -24.68 -4.79
C ILE A 924 5.38 -24.66 -5.06
N ALA A 925 5.84 -23.75 -5.92
CA ALA A 925 7.25 -23.51 -6.17
C ALA A 925 7.70 -22.16 -5.59
N GLY A 926 8.89 -22.14 -5.00
CA GLY A 926 9.53 -20.95 -4.43
C GLY A 926 10.32 -20.13 -5.47
N ASP A 927 10.96 -19.07 -5.01
CA ASP A 927 11.83 -18.17 -5.79
C ASP A 927 13.05 -18.89 -6.39
N ASN A 928 13.56 -19.91 -5.68
CA ASN A 928 14.63 -20.80 -6.15
C ASN A 928 14.19 -21.81 -7.24
N GLY A 929 12.92 -21.79 -7.67
CA GLY A 929 12.35 -22.70 -8.67
C GLY A 929 12.11 -24.14 -8.17
N GLN A 930 12.40 -24.44 -6.90
CA GLN A 930 12.14 -25.75 -6.30
C GLN A 930 10.69 -25.85 -5.80
N SER A 931 10.14 -27.06 -5.80
CA SER A 931 8.81 -27.32 -5.25
C SER A 931 8.89 -27.34 -3.72
N VAL A 932 8.55 -26.22 -3.08
CA VAL A 932 8.45 -26.10 -1.61
C VAL A 932 7.23 -26.84 -1.06
N PHE A 933 6.26 -27.18 -1.92
CA PHE A 933 5.16 -28.10 -1.61
C PHE A 933 4.82 -28.96 -2.83
N ASP A 934 4.56 -30.25 -2.63
CA ASP A 934 3.87 -31.12 -3.58
C ASP A 934 3.06 -32.16 -2.80
N GLY A 935 1.75 -32.01 -2.75
CA GLY A 935 0.92 -32.80 -1.84
C GLY A 935 -0.55 -32.86 -2.22
N LYS A 936 -1.25 -33.82 -1.61
CA LYS A 936 -2.71 -33.93 -1.67
C LYS A 936 -3.31 -33.08 -0.55
N LEU A 937 -3.92 -31.95 -0.90
CA LEU A 937 -4.68 -31.13 0.04
C LEU A 937 -6.14 -31.63 0.09
N GLN A 938 -6.64 -31.87 1.30
CA GLN A 938 -7.93 -32.54 1.56
C GLN A 938 -8.82 -31.67 2.45
N GLU A 939 -10.08 -32.06 2.59
CA GLU A 939 -11.09 -31.35 3.38
C GLU A 939 -10.63 -30.99 4.80
N ASN A 940 -11.05 -29.81 5.29
CA ASN A 940 -10.76 -29.28 6.62
C ASN A 940 -9.29 -28.92 6.93
N GLN A 941 -8.40 -29.05 5.93
CA GLN A 941 -6.98 -28.68 6.01
C GLN A 941 -6.72 -27.24 5.51
N VAL A 942 -5.66 -26.61 6.05
CA VAL A 942 -5.17 -25.28 5.65
C VAL A 942 -3.85 -25.39 4.90
N LEU A 943 -3.65 -24.55 3.87
CA LEU A 943 -2.37 -24.37 3.20
C LEU A 943 -2.14 -22.89 2.86
N VAL A 944 -1.00 -22.35 3.28
CA VAL A 944 -0.58 -20.99 2.92
C VAL A 944 0.19 -21.02 1.60
N VAL A 945 -0.10 -20.08 0.70
CA VAL A 945 0.74 -19.75 -0.45
C VAL A 945 1.30 -18.35 -0.21
N PRO A 946 2.62 -18.19 0.01
CA PRO A 946 3.23 -16.87 0.16
C PRO A 946 3.07 -16.00 -1.10
N GLN A 947 3.23 -14.69 -0.94
CA GLN A 947 3.31 -13.76 -2.07
C GLN A 947 4.40 -14.19 -3.07
N ASN A 948 4.11 -14.06 -4.36
CA ASN A 948 4.94 -14.47 -5.50
C ASN A 948 5.29 -15.96 -5.64
N PHE A 949 4.93 -16.83 -4.69
CA PHE A 949 5.11 -18.28 -4.85
C PHE A 949 4.12 -18.83 -5.90
N VAL A 950 4.60 -19.69 -6.80
CA VAL A 950 3.80 -20.21 -7.92
C VAL A 950 3.01 -21.43 -7.46
N VAL A 951 1.69 -21.33 -7.43
CA VAL A 951 0.78 -22.43 -7.08
C VAL A 951 0.02 -22.97 -8.30
N ILE A 952 -0.06 -24.29 -8.42
CA ILE A 952 -0.98 -25.00 -9.34
C ILE A 952 -1.88 -25.93 -8.53
N LYS A 953 -3.17 -26.00 -8.90
CA LYS A 953 -4.18 -26.83 -8.22
C LYS A 953 -4.88 -27.73 -9.25
N LYS A 954 -4.79 -29.06 -9.09
CA LYS A 954 -5.59 -30.04 -9.86
C LYS A 954 -6.55 -30.77 -8.93
N ALA A 955 -7.84 -30.73 -9.23
CA ALA A 955 -8.86 -31.50 -8.53
C ALA A 955 -8.74 -33.02 -8.75
N GLY A 956 -9.18 -33.79 -7.75
CA GLY A 956 -9.27 -35.25 -7.84
C GLY A 956 -10.54 -35.76 -8.53
N SER A 957 -10.89 -37.00 -8.24
CA SER A 957 -12.10 -37.69 -8.73
C SER A 957 -13.41 -37.05 -8.27
N GLU A 958 -13.41 -36.47 -7.06
CA GLU A 958 -14.59 -35.92 -6.38
C GLU A 958 -14.76 -34.40 -6.60
N GLY A 959 -13.86 -33.79 -7.40
CA GLY A 959 -13.73 -32.34 -7.47
C GLY A 959 -12.89 -31.76 -6.32
N PHE A 960 -12.91 -30.44 -6.19
CA PHE A 960 -12.19 -29.71 -5.14
C PHE A 960 -12.84 -28.34 -4.90
N GLU A 961 -13.31 -28.09 -3.68
CA GLU A 961 -13.85 -26.80 -3.26
C GLU A 961 -12.98 -26.18 -2.18
N TRP A 962 -12.69 -24.89 -2.30
CA TRP A 962 -11.90 -24.14 -1.33
C TRP A 962 -12.45 -22.73 -1.14
N VAL A 963 -12.14 -22.13 -0.01
CA VAL A 963 -12.08 -20.67 0.14
C VAL A 963 -10.64 -20.27 0.41
N ALA A 964 -10.19 -19.16 -0.16
CA ALA A 964 -8.85 -18.62 0.05
C ALA A 964 -8.97 -17.16 0.51
N PHE A 965 -8.51 -16.89 1.73
CA PHE A 965 -8.38 -15.54 2.25
C PHE A 965 -7.07 -14.89 1.78
N ARG A 966 -7.02 -13.56 1.77
CA ARG A 966 -5.97 -12.76 1.15
C ARG A 966 -5.57 -11.57 2.01
N THR A 967 -4.27 -11.33 2.16
CA THR A 967 -3.68 -10.23 2.96
C THR A 967 -3.65 -8.87 2.21
N SER A 968 -4.63 -8.63 1.33
CA SER A 968 -4.84 -7.38 0.58
C SER A 968 -6.30 -7.32 0.19
N ASP A 969 -6.90 -6.11 0.12
CA ASP A 969 -8.29 -5.93 -0.30
C ASP A 969 -8.50 -6.15 -1.81
N ASN A 970 -7.44 -6.00 -2.61
CA ASN A 970 -7.41 -6.15 -4.06
C ASN A 970 -6.29 -7.12 -4.49
N ALA A 971 -6.41 -8.37 -4.05
CA ALA A 971 -5.45 -9.43 -4.33
C ALA A 971 -5.32 -9.74 -5.84
N MET A 972 -4.18 -9.38 -6.43
CA MET A 972 -3.87 -9.60 -7.85
C MET A 972 -3.13 -10.93 -8.06
N LYS A 973 -3.44 -11.63 -9.16
CA LYS A 973 -2.80 -12.89 -9.54
C LYS A 973 -2.45 -12.94 -11.03
N ASN A 974 -1.28 -13.48 -11.36
CA ASN A 974 -0.85 -13.72 -12.74
C ASN A 974 -0.90 -15.22 -13.04
N ASN A 975 -1.51 -15.61 -14.16
CA ASN A 975 -1.47 -16.99 -14.66
C ASN A 975 -0.21 -17.23 -15.50
N LEU A 976 0.31 -18.46 -15.50
CA LEU A 976 1.45 -18.91 -16.32
C LEU A 976 1.03 -19.78 -17.51
N ALA A 977 -0.23 -20.18 -17.59
CA ALA A 977 -0.80 -20.87 -18.74
C ALA A 977 -2.22 -20.38 -19.02
N GLY A 978 -2.75 -20.69 -20.20
CA GLY A 978 -4.07 -20.25 -20.63
C GLY A 978 -4.06 -18.88 -21.31
N ARG A 979 -5.25 -18.35 -21.57
CA ARG A 979 -5.42 -17.13 -22.37
C ARG A 979 -5.00 -15.84 -21.66
N LEU A 980 -5.06 -15.80 -20.32
CA LEU A 980 -4.66 -14.63 -19.51
C LEU A 980 -3.26 -14.81 -18.89
N SER A 981 -2.30 -15.38 -19.64
CA SER A 981 -1.02 -15.81 -19.08
C SER A 981 0.19 -14.99 -19.51
N VAL A 982 1.16 -14.87 -18.60
CA VAL A 982 2.49 -14.30 -18.86
C VAL A 982 3.13 -14.94 -20.10
N ILE A 983 3.08 -16.27 -20.20
CA ILE A 983 3.58 -17.04 -21.36
C ILE A 983 2.90 -16.62 -22.67
N ARG A 984 1.61 -16.26 -22.65
CA ARG A 984 0.89 -15.76 -23.84
C ARG A 984 1.16 -14.29 -24.14
N GLY A 985 1.44 -13.47 -23.13
CA GLY A 985 1.88 -12.08 -23.28
C GLY A 985 3.32 -11.96 -23.81
N LEU A 986 4.20 -12.92 -23.50
CA LEU A 986 5.58 -12.95 -24.01
C LEU A 986 5.60 -13.18 -25.53
N PRO A 987 6.51 -12.52 -26.29
CA PRO A 987 6.72 -12.81 -27.71
C PRO A 987 7.06 -14.29 -27.95
N GLU A 988 6.62 -14.82 -29.10
CA GLU A 988 6.87 -16.21 -29.50
C GLU A 988 8.37 -16.53 -29.57
N ASP A 989 9.18 -15.56 -30.01
CA ASP A 989 10.63 -15.67 -30.09
C ASP A 989 11.34 -15.69 -28.73
N VAL A 990 10.79 -14.97 -27.75
CA VAL A 990 11.29 -15.00 -26.37
C VAL A 990 11.09 -16.41 -25.79
N LEU A 991 9.97 -17.08 -26.09
CA LEU A 991 9.72 -18.47 -25.72
C LEU A 991 10.67 -19.45 -26.43
N VAL A 992 10.88 -19.29 -27.74
CA VAL A 992 11.84 -20.09 -28.53
C VAL A 992 13.22 -20.09 -27.86
N ASN A 993 13.76 -18.90 -27.62
CA ASN A 993 15.11 -18.73 -27.09
C ASN A 993 15.22 -19.04 -25.58
N SER A 994 14.22 -18.67 -24.77
CA SER A 994 14.26 -18.92 -23.31
C SER A 994 14.16 -20.40 -22.94
N TYR A 995 13.51 -21.22 -23.77
CA TYR A 995 13.31 -22.65 -23.49
C TYR A 995 14.09 -23.58 -24.45
N GLY A 996 14.77 -23.04 -25.47
CA GLY A 996 15.45 -23.84 -26.51
C GLY A 996 14.49 -24.70 -27.34
N ILE A 997 13.28 -24.18 -27.61
CA ILE A 997 12.18 -24.91 -28.26
C ILE A 997 11.92 -24.41 -29.68
N SER A 998 11.35 -25.27 -30.54
CA SER A 998 10.96 -24.85 -31.89
C SER A 998 9.89 -23.74 -31.88
N ARG A 999 9.83 -22.94 -32.94
CA ARG A 999 8.79 -21.90 -33.11
C ARG A 999 7.37 -22.46 -33.01
N ASP A 1000 7.15 -23.67 -33.51
CA ASP A 1000 5.86 -24.37 -33.36
C ASP A 1000 5.62 -24.87 -31.94
N ASP A 1001 6.65 -25.24 -31.17
CA ASP A 1001 6.50 -25.61 -29.76
C ASP A 1001 6.25 -24.39 -28.86
N ALA A 1002 6.86 -23.24 -29.18
CA ALA A 1002 6.47 -21.96 -28.59
C ALA A 1002 4.99 -21.66 -28.88
N ARG A 1003 4.51 -21.80 -30.12
CA ARG A 1003 3.07 -21.67 -30.47
C ARG A 1003 2.19 -22.62 -29.67
N LYS A 1004 2.57 -23.90 -29.58
CA LYS A 1004 1.86 -24.91 -28.78
C LYS A 1004 1.79 -24.49 -27.30
N LEU A 1005 2.89 -24.02 -26.72
CA LEU A 1005 2.94 -23.54 -25.32
C LEU A 1005 1.99 -22.35 -25.09
N LYS A 1006 1.90 -21.47 -26.08
CA LYS A 1006 1.13 -20.22 -26.06
C LYS A 1006 -0.38 -20.36 -26.33
N TYR A 1007 -0.74 -21.30 -27.20
CA TYR A 1007 -2.07 -21.38 -27.83
C TYR A 1007 -2.79 -22.73 -27.65
N ASN A 1008 -2.17 -23.78 -27.08
CA ASN A 1008 -2.88 -25.06 -26.78
C ASN A 1008 -3.97 -24.93 -25.69
N ARG A 1009 -4.04 -23.80 -24.98
CA ARG A 1009 -5.05 -23.50 -23.95
C ARG A 1009 -5.64 -22.12 -24.19
N GLU A 1010 -6.82 -22.07 -24.83
CA GLU A 1010 -7.63 -20.85 -25.00
C GLU A 1010 -8.49 -20.52 -23.76
N GLU A 1011 -8.51 -21.41 -22.77
CA GLU A 1011 -9.24 -21.21 -21.51
C GLU A 1011 -8.55 -20.15 -20.64
N LEU A 1012 -9.33 -19.34 -19.90
CA LEU A 1012 -8.83 -18.14 -19.19
C LEU A 1012 -7.94 -18.50 -17.97
N THR A 1013 -8.56 -19.10 -16.95
CA THR A 1013 -7.98 -19.38 -15.61
C THR A 1013 -8.32 -20.78 -15.09
N VAL A 1014 -9.45 -21.35 -15.53
CA VAL A 1014 -9.97 -22.65 -15.08
C VAL A 1014 -10.07 -23.59 -16.29
N PHE A 1015 -9.33 -24.68 -16.27
CA PHE A 1015 -9.06 -25.54 -17.43
C PHE A 1015 -9.78 -26.89 -17.35
N SER A 1016 -10.36 -27.29 -18.48
CA SER A 1016 -10.97 -28.60 -18.65
C SER A 1016 -9.95 -29.74 -18.60
N PRO A 1017 -10.33 -30.91 -18.06
CA PRO A 1017 -9.51 -32.12 -18.10
C PRO A 1017 -9.05 -32.43 -19.52
N SER A 1018 -7.75 -32.71 -19.71
CA SER A 1018 -7.21 -32.84 -21.06
C SER A 1018 -7.70 -34.11 -21.77
N SER A 1019 -7.89 -34.02 -23.09
CA SER A 1019 -8.24 -35.18 -23.92
C SER A 1019 -7.10 -36.22 -24.00
N ARG A 1020 -5.86 -35.87 -23.64
CA ARG A 1020 -4.76 -36.82 -23.48
C ARG A 1020 -4.91 -37.67 -22.21
N SER A 1021 -5.31 -37.09 -21.08
CA SER A 1021 -5.61 -37.85 -19.84
C SER A 1021 -6.73 -38.88 -20.05
N ALA A 1022 -7.74 -38.58 -20.89
CA ALA A 1022 -8.77 -39.53 -21.27
C ALA A 1022 -8.30 -40.65 -22.24
N ARG A 1023 -7.10 -40.56 -22.81
CA ARG A 1023 -6.50 -41.61 -23.65
C ARG A 1023 -5.51 -42.51 -22.90
N GLY A 1024 -4.93 -42.05 -21.78
CA GLY A 1024 -4.08 -42.89 -20.92
C GLY A 1024 -4.86 -44.09 -20.40
N LEU A 1025 -5.99 -43.83 -19.73
CA LEU A 1025 -6.90 -44.85 -19.19
C LEU A 1025 -7.47 -45.83 -20.25
N ARG A 1026 -7.41 -45.50 -21.55
CA ARG A 1026 -7.84 -46.39 -22.65
C ARG A 1026 -6.70 -47.21 -23.27
N ARG A 1027 -5.47 -47.11 -22.75
CA ARG A 1027 -4.34 -47.93 -23.19
C ARG A 1027 -4.09 -49.12 -22.25
N ASP A 1028 -4.38 -48.95 -20.97
CA ASP A 1028 -4.21 -50.00 -19.96
C ASP A 1028 -5.35 -51.04 -20.07
N ASP A 1029 -6.59 -50.58 -20.33
CA ASP A 1029 -7.76 -51.42 -20.68
C ASP A 1029 -7.65 -52.12 -22.06
N ALA A 1030 -6.55 -51.91 -22.79
CA ALA A 1030 -6.25 -52.55 -24.08
C ALA A 1030 -5.01 -53.45 -24.02
N ALA A 1031 -4.54 -53.77 -22.81
CA ALA A 1031 -3.34 -54.55 -22.53
C ALA A 1031 -3.56 -55.62 -21.43
N ASN A 1032 -4.74 -56.24 -21.41
CA ASN A 1032 -5.06 -57.51 -20.73
C ASN A 1032 -5.95 -58.36 -21.65
#